data_AF-A0A6J0GW13-F1
#
_entry.id   AF-A0A6J0GW13-F1
#
_cell.length_a   1.000
_cell.length_b   1.000
_cell.length_c   1.000
_cell.angle_alpha   90.00
_cell.angle_beta   90.00
_cell.angle_gamma   90.00
#
_symmetry.space_group_name_H-M   'P 1'
#
loop_
_entity.id
_entity.type
_entity.pdbx_description
1 polymer ?
#
loop_
_entity_poly.entity_id
_entity_poly.type
_entity_poly.pdbx_seq_one_letter_code
_entity_poly.pdbx_strand_id
1 'polypeptide(L)'
;MESLDSSSTASVLAELGWDSAYAVPVANAENKALEDELHKMQKEKANLRNELTNFKERIEAMTAHLKNVRQDLSFSQYLYRARENEIETEQHFKALAERECGRLKSDLKRLQNELISLGEKKNRQENTISKTIQKLEDLKEQMNCDEEVLESWLKELNRTDNDALAIQKYAQQDEGKLGALTFQVEKLTIQANQKRRALDNELTETLTAQMELDRAAEDCRRVHQERQEVIRQWENAIQQMQKRDQQIDHCALLIAEIKQEIRKKEIVLKEKTAFLVNETLNNMEYEKKISSAERKANRLRIEYQTQEANRVRLQDELEALKSTVDRTASDLESLRIQVTNLKKEIQKKQARLNFIIEGNINLSDKLKLVTEETLSSEEKALRMEEILKAEEKAVEEKENEMRQLKELLFKKNQELKVQKDKEKVALSEIEGAQKSLRNLQCRLHRLDAELFKQQELIYNQDFYIQRIQRRLSRLEGEVNSDEKEILEAKVAELKKTLEEKKNAYDVLQAQYRKLQNDVQFVRRTIHKTGEETSALVVKIDELNLYNERSIQDLKKAKALKQDMMVDNNLLKLELKRLKDTLCNKTEKVLSMEKQRLELNKAIAERTEEIKIHKAMLDSQIRLVEQERQRRSAEFQECLSKIDKLRCRYEIFTLAMMPPEGEEQKSQAYYVIKAAQEKQALQQEGDDLEAKICKAEKEIVALENTLRVLNSCNSNFRNSFKEVTETSEEREERLKLEEEKRVADETYKCKRRQIQELQENLQSMEQYLDVAEKQKALFQEQKEEKQDLILQLNKDIEEQKPKLERVIKQCSRLSREIQSLRQNGTKTEEERDIDLRELKSFNRTVNQVIADVLETNPGLTATFQMYFNQSNLELPTASADGSQSSQSTRHTTRSFRRTSSVSSQASSLKVVELTLPLPTPEEAAAVGSQPPSRGSTSGIFKGKKKL
;
A
#
# COMPACT_ATOMS: atom_id res chain seq x y z
N MET A 1 30.45 12.36 1.95
CA MET A 1 31.53 12.20 0.94
C MET A 1 31.52 13.41 0.00
N GLU A 2 31.99 14.61 0.35
CA GLU A 2 32.45 15.19 1.64
C GLU A 2 33.29 14.23 2.50
N SER A 3 34.62 14.32 2.39
CA SER A 3 35.56 13.18 2.25
C SER A 3 35.41 12.53 0.86
N LEU A 4 36.23 12.88 -0.13
CA LEU A 4 37.68 13.07 -0.06
C LEU A 4 38.23 14.48 -0.40
N ASP A 5 37.43 15.44 -0.87
CA ASP A 5 37.93 16.80 -1.18
C ASP A 5 37.85 17.81 -0.02
N SER A 6 37.36 17.39 1.14
CA SER A 6 37.40 18.20 2.37
C SER A 6 38.82 18.37 2.93
N SER A 7 39.79 17.54 2.52
CA SER A 7 41.21 17.76 2.83
C SER A 7 41.92 18.63 1.78
N SER A 8 41.51 18.56 0.50
CA SER A 8 42.05 19.41 -0.57
C SER A 8 41.65 20.88 -0.37
N THR A 9 40.34 21.13 -0.22
CA THR A 9 39.82 22.49 0.04
C THR A 9 40.26 23.05 1.39
N ALA A 10 40.37 22.22 2.43
CA ALA A 10 40.94 22.64 3.70
C ALA A 10 42.46 22.82 3.67
N SER A 11 43.18 22.27 2.69
CA SER A 11 44.62 22.54 2.49
C SER A 11 44.86 23.90 1.81
N VAL A 12 44.00 24.29 0.87
CA VAL A 12 44.07 25.62 0.23
C VAL A 12 43.53 26.72 1.15
N LEU A 13 42.45 26.42 1.88
CA LEU A 13 42.08 27.13 3.11
C LEU A 13 43.01 26.75 4.29
N ALA A 14 44.23 26.27 4.01
CA ALA A 14 45.35 26.19 4.95
C ALA A 14 46.68 26.84 4.52
N GLU A 15 46.71 27.65 3.46
CA GLU A 15 47.92 28.36 3.00
C GLU A 15 47.85 29.90 3.21
N LEU A 16 46.93 30.42 4.06
CA LEU A 16 46.47 31.83 4.03
C LEU A 16 46.22 32.62 5.38
N GLY A 17 46.19 32.07 6.62
CA GLY A 17 46.04 32.77 7.97
C GLY A 17 44.80 32.70 9.00
N TRP A 18 43.94 31.65 9.13
CA TRP A 18 42.64 31.47 9.89
C TRP A 18 42.53 30.19 10.74
N ASP A 19 41.35 29.97 11.37
CA ASP A 19 40.76 28.64 11.65
C ASP A 19 39.21 28.70 11.71
N SER A 20 38.51 27.56 11.84
CA SER A 20 37.08 27.39 11.50
C SER A 20 36.05 27.36 12.66
N ALA A 21 36.45 27.66 13.91
CA ALA A 21 35.58 27.48 15.09
C ALA A 21 35.01 28.79 15.66
N TYR A 22 33.71 29.03 15.40
CA TYR A 22 32.78 29.81 16.23
C TYR A 22 33.13 31.26 16.66
N ALA A 23 33.92 31.99 15.85
CA ALA A 23 34.03 33.44 15.97
C ALA A 23 34.06 34.14 14.59
N VAL A 24 33.01 34.88 14.26
CA VAL A 24 33.12 36.03 13.35
C VAL A 24 33.40 37.25 14.23
N PRO A 25 34.43 38.07 13.97
CA PRO A 25 34.66 39.29 14.73
C PRO A 25 33.50 40.28 14.55
N VAL A 26 32.79 40.57 15.63
CA VAL A 26 31.83 41.70 15.71
C VAL A 26 32.63 42.98 15.97
N ALA A 27 32.32 44.06 15.24
CA ALA A 27 33.26 45.18 15.09
C ALA A 27 33.26 46.23 16.22
N ASN A 28 32.14 46.45 16.92
CA ASN A 28 31.91 47.64 17.75
C ASN A 28 31.47 47.31 19.20
N ALA A 29 31.59 48.30 20.10
CA ALA A 29 31.28 48.19 21.53
C ALA A 29 29.87 48.67 21.94
N GLU A 30 29.09 49.30 21.04
CA GLU A 30 27.72 49.77 21.30
C GLU A 30 26.75 48.63 21.70
N ASN A 31 27.11 47.40 21.37
CA ASN A 31 26.44 46.18 21.82
C ASN A 31 26.29 46.14 23.37
N LYS A 32 27.19 46.82 24.09
CA LYS A 32 27.48 46.65 25.51
C LYS A 32 26.74 47.59 26.48
N ALA A 33 25.60 48.11 26.03
CA ALA A 33 24.65 48.88 26.84
C ALA A 33 23.21 48.39 26.66
N LEU A 34 22.99 47.41 25.76
CA LEU A 34 21.67 46.92 25.36
C LEU A 34 21.06 45.98 26.40
N GLU A 35 21.88 45.48 27.32
CA GLU A 35 21.46 44.49 28.29
C GLU A 35 20.80 45.18 29.51
N ASP A 36 21.17 46.43 29.81
CA ASP A 36 20.69 47.23 30.97
C ASP A 36 19.20 47.61 30.94
N GLU A 37 18.55 47.60 29.77
CA GLU A 37 17.09 47.76 29.70
C GLU A 37 16.33 46.59 30.32
N LEU A 38 16.90 45.37 30.29
CA LEU A 38 16.04 44.20 30.37
C LEU A 38 15.38 44.07 31.74
N HIS A 39 15.98 44.47 32.87
CA HIS A 39 15.48 44.08 34.18
C HIS A 39 14.09 44.62 34.62
N LYS A 40 13.50 45.59 33.91
CA LYS A 40 12.08 45.96 34.09
C LYS A 40 11.08 44.95 33.52
N MET A 41 11.46 44.21 32.48
CA MET A 41 10.65 43.21 31.76
C MET A 41 10.09 42.05 32.63
N GLN A 42 10.34 42.01 33.96
CA GLN A 42 10.15 40.87 34.85
C GLN A 42 8.82 40.86 35.57
N LYS A 43 8.33 42.02 36.03
CA LYS A 43 7.08 42.07 36.80
C LYS A 43 5.88 42.14 35.87
N GLU A 44 6.02 42.92 34.80
CA GLU A 44 5.21 42.80 33.57
C GLU A 44 5.02 41.34 33.16
N LYS A 45 6.12 40.55 33.15
CA LYS A 45 6.11 39.15 32.74
C LYS A 45 5.04 38.34 33.47
N ALA A 46 4.72 38.66 34.72
CA ALA A 46 3.90 37.82 35.59
C ALA A 46 2.42 38.07 35.33
N ASN A 47 2.03 39.33 35.16
CA ASN A 47 0.68 39.72 34.77
C ASN A 47 0.39 39.27 33.33
N LEU A 48 1.34 39.53 32.41
CA LEU A 48 1.38 38.99 31.05
C LEU A 48 1.45 37.45 30.99
N ARG A 49 1.40 36.74 32.13
CA ARG A 49 1.30 35.27 32.18
C ARG A 49 -0.05 34.77 32.65
N ASN A 50 -0.69 35.42 33.61
CA ASN A 50 -2.09 35.11 33.93
C ASN A 50 -3.03 35.60 32.81
N GLU A 51 -2.69 36.72 32.17
CA GLU A 51 -3.30 37.12 30.90
C GLU A 51 -3.01 36.06 29.83
N LEU A 52 -1.77 35.59 29.70
CA LEU A 52 -1.42 34.53 28.74
C LEU A 52 -2.01 33.16 29.08
N THR A 53 -2.42 32.84 30.32
CA THR A 53 -3.23 31.63 30.60
C THR A 53 -4.68 31.81 30.19
N ASN A 54 -5.28 32.97 30.44
CA ASN A 54 -6.65 33.26 30.00
C ASN A 54 -6.70 33.38 28.46
N PHE A 55 -5.64 33.91 27.84
CA PHE A 55 -5.44 33.87 26.40
C PHE A 55 -5.12 32.46 25.91
N LYS A 56 -4.31 31.63 26.59
CA LYS A 56 -4.11 30.19 26.24
C LYS A 56 -5.45 29.48 26.20
N GLU A 57 -6.24 29.51 27.26
CA GLU A 57 -7.54 28.82 27.34
C GLU A 57 -8.56 29.36 26.32
N ARG A 58 -8.57 30.68 26.09
CA ARG A 58 -9.37 31.28 25.00
C ARG A 58 -8.83 30.90 23.62
N ILE A 59 -7.52 30.78 23.43
CA ILE A 59 -6.86 30.33 22.20
C ILE A 59 -7.08 28.83 22.02
N GLU A 60 -7.17 28.01 23.06
CA GLU A 60 -7.49 26.58 23.00
C GLU A 60 -8.95 26.39 22.58
N ALA A 61 -9.88 27.14 23.18
CA ALA A 61 -11.27 27.18 22.73
C ALA A 61 -11.40 27.72 21.29
N MET A 62 -10.68 28.81 20.96
CA MET A 62 -10.68 29.39 19.62
C MET A 62 -9.91 28.55 18.60
N THR A 63 -8.94 27.71 18.98
CA THR A 63 -8.22 26.79 18.08
C THR A 63 -8.88 25.43 17.98
N ALA A 64 -9.66 24.99 18.96
CA ALA A 64 -10.63 23.92 18.79
C ALA A 64 -11.74 24.37 17.82
N HIS A 65 -12.32 25.56 18.03
CA HIS A 65 -13.27 26.15 17.09
C HIS A 65 -12.65 26.40 15.71
N LEU A 66 -11.42 26.92 15.63
CA LEU A 66 -10.71 27.14 14.36
C LEU A 66 -10.18 25.84 13.74
N LYS A 67 -10.01 24.75 14.49
CA LYS A 67 -9.78 23.40 13.98
C LYS A 67 -11.05 22.85 13.34
N ASN A 68 -12.20 23.01 14.00
CA ASN A 68 -13.51 22.68 13.43
C ASN A 68 -13.77 23.53 12.17
N VAL A 69 -13.60 24.86 12.22
CA VAL A 69 -13.72 25.73 11.04
C VAL A 69 -12.67 25.41 9.98
N ARG A 70 -11.44 24.98 10.32
CA ARG A 70 -10.45 24.46 9.33
C ARG A 70 -10.85 23.12 8.75
N GLN A 71 -11.60 22.30 9.47
CA GLN A 71 -12.14 21.02 9.02
C GLN A 71 -13.38 21.24 8.14
N ASP A 72 -14.26 22.16 8.51
CA ASP A 72 -15.39 22.59 7.68
C ASP A 72 -14.91 23.34 6.43
N LEU A 73 -13.83 24.13 6.54
CA LEU A 73 -13.15 24.76 5.42
C LEU A 73 -12.37 23.75 4.58
N SER A 74 -11.77 22.70 5.15
CA SER A 74 -11.12 21.65 4.35
C SER A 74 -12.16 20.78 3.66
N PHE A 75 -13.27 20.42 4.31
CA PHE A 75 -14.43 19.80 3.67
C PHE A 75 -15.02 20.70 2.57
N SER A 76 -15.15 22.01 2.83
CA SER A 76 -15.58 22.98 1.81
C SER A 76 -14.56 23.10 0.68
N GLN A 77 -13.25 23.00 0.94
CA GLN A 77 -12.20 22.94 -0.08
C GLN A 77 -12.17 21.60 -0.83
N TYR A 78 -12.54 20.47 -0.20
CA TYR A 78 -12.69 19.19 -0.88
C TYR A 78 -13.93 19.18 -1.77
N LEU A 79 -15.05 19.75 -1.32
CA LEU A 79 -16.25 19.96 -2.12
C LEU A 79 -16.00 20.97 -3.25
N TYR A 80 -15.31 22.07 -2.96
CA TYR A 80 -14.94 23.09 -3.95
C TYR A 80 -13.98 22.50 -4.99
N ARG A 81 -12.91 21.79 -4.59
CA ARG A 81 -12.02 21.07 -5.51
C ARG A 81 -12.72 19.95 -6.27
N ALA A 82 -13.69 19.27 -5.67
CA ALA A 82 -14.52 18.31 -6.39
C ALA A 82 -15.33 19.02 -7.48
N ARG A 83 -15.91 20.20 -7.20
CA ARG A 83 -16.57 21.03 -8.21
C ARG A 83 -15.60 21.67 -9.21
N GLU A 84 -14.38 22.04 -8.83
CA GLU A 84 -13.33 22.48 -9.77
C GLU A 84 -12.95 21.33 -10.70
N ASN A 85 -12.68 20.13 -10.18
CA ASN A 85 -12.41 18.93 -10.98
C ASN A 85 -13.59 18.58 -11.91
N GLU A 86 -14.84 18.66 -11.42
CA GLU A 86 -16.04 18.49 -12.25
C GLU A 86 -16.08 19.56 -13.37
N ILE A 87 -15.91 20.83 -13.02
CA ILE A 87 -15.86 21.96 -13.98
C ILE A 87 -14.71 21.79 -14.97
N GLU A 88 -13.55 21.29 -14.57
CA GLU A 88 -12.44 20.95 -15.47
C GLU A 88 -12.80 19.79 -16.40
N THR A 89 -13.50 18.76 -15.90
CA THR A 89 -14.00 17.68 -16.78
C THR A 89 -15.09 18.19 -17.73
N GLU A 90 -16.01 19.05 -17.29
CA GLU A 90 -17.01 19.69 -18.17
C GLU A 90 -16.36 20.63 -19.19
N GLN A 91 -15.35 21.40 -18.80
CA GLN A 91 -14.54 22.21 -19.72
C GLN A 91 -13.75 21.34 -20.70
N HIS A 92 -13.24 20.18 -20.27
CA HIS A 92 -12.56 19.22 -21.13
C HIS A 92 -13.53 18.55 -22.12
N PHE A 93 -14.71 18.12 -21.66
CA PHE A 93 -15.78 17.59 -22.52
C PHE A 93 -16.28 18.65 -23.50
N LYS A 94 -16.46 19.89 -23.04
CA LYS A 94 -16.78 21.04 -23.90
C LYS A 94 -15.67 21.30 -24.92
N ALA A 95 -14.40 21.28 -24.52
CA ALA A 95 -13.27 21.48 -25.44
C ALA A 95 -13.13 20.32 -26.44
N LEU A 96 -13.43 19.08 -26.06
CA LEU A 96 -13.56 17.95 -26.99
C LEU A 96 -14.72 18.15 -27.96
N ALA A 97 -15.91 18.54 -27.47
CA ALA A 97 -17.07 18.82 -28.31
C ALA A 97 -16.84 20.00 -29.25
N GLU A 98 -16.13 21.05 -28.82
CA GLU A 98 -15.74 22.20 -29.63
C GLU A 98 -14.65 21.84 -30.66
N ARG A 99 -13.69 20.97 -30.33
CA ARG A 99 -12.71 20.40 -31.28
C ARG A 99 -13.40 19.54 -32.34
N GLU A 100 -14.30 18.64 -31.93
CA GLU A 100 -15.06 17.81 -32.87
C GLU A 100 -16.03 18.65 -33.71
N CYS A 101 -16.71 19.65 -33.13
CA CYS A 101 -17.46 20.63 -33.91
C CYS A 101 -16.57 21.45 -34.87
N GLY A 102 -15.34 21.78 -34.47
CA GLY A 102 -14.37 22.50 -35.30
C GLY A 102 -13.84 21.67 -36.46
N ARG A 103 -13.55 20.38 -36.19
CA ARG A 103 -13.23 19.35 -37.18
C ARG A 103 -14.39 19.16 -38.14
N LEU A 104 -15.60 18.88 -37.65
CA LEU A 104 -16.81 18.71 -38.47
C LEU A 104 -17.13 19.97 -39.29
N LYS A 105 -16.95 21.19 -38.74
CA LYS A 105 -17.06 22.44 -39.51
C LYS A 105 -15.97 22.57 -40.59
N SER A 106 -14.79 21.99 -40.38
CA SER A 106 -13.69 21.99 -41.36
C SER A 106 -13.87 20.93 -42.44
N ASP A 107 -14.33 19.73 -42.08
CA ASP A 107 -14.78 18.68 -43.01
C ASP A 107 -15.98 19.16 -43.84
N LEU A 108 -16.98 19.81 -43.22
CA LEU A 108 -18.11 20.43 -43.93
C LEU A 108 -17.64 21.54 -44.88
N LYS A 109 -16.70 22.40 -44.47
CA LYS A 109 -16.10 23.40 -45.38
C LYS A 109 -15.34 22.75 -46.54
N ARG A 110 -14.60 21.65 -46.30
CA ARG A 110 -13.92 20.90 -47.36
C ARG A 110 -14.95 20.32 -48.33
N LEU A 111 -15.97 19.62 -47.84
CA LEU A 111 -17.05 19.04 -48.63
C LEU A 111 -17.84 20.12 -49.39
N GLN A 112 -18.08 21.29 -48.79
CA GLN A 112 -18.74 22.43 -49.43
C GLN A 112 -17.86 23.02 -50.55
N ASN A 113 -16.55 23.16 -50.33
CA ASN A 113 -15.61 23.61 -51.37
C ASN A 113 -15.45 22.57 -52.49
N GLU A 114 -15.45 21.27 -52.16
CA GLU A 114 -15.48 20.17 -53.12
C GLU A 114 -16.76 20.22 -53.96
N LEU A 115 -17.93 20.40 -53.33
CA LEU A 115 -19.23 20.55 -53.98
C LEU A 115 -19.30 21.81 -54.86
N ILE A 116 -18.74 22.93 -54.42
CA ILE A 116 -18.56 24.13 -55.27
C ILE A 116 -17.64 23.80 -56.46
N SER A 117 -16.52 23.11 -56.26
CA SER A 117 -15.62 22.70 -57.35
C SER A 117 -16.28 21.73 -58.34
N LEU A 118 -17.19 20.87 -57.86
CA LEU A 118 -17.99 19.95 -58.68
C LEU A 118 -19.10 20.71 -59.42
N GLY A 119 -19.72 21.69 -58.79
CA GLY A 119 -20.63 22.64 -59.43
C GLY A 119 -19.92 23.44 -60.53
N GLU A 120 -18.70 23.92 -60.29
CA GLU A 120 -17.88 24.57 -61.32
C GLU A 120 -17.47 23.60 -62.44
N LYS A 121 -17.04 22.37 -62.12
CA LYS A 121 -16.72 21.36 -63.13
C LYS A 121 -17.94 21.03 -63.98
N LYS A 122 -19.10 20.85 -63.36
CA LYS A 122 -20.40 20.65 -64.01
C LYS A 122 -20.72 21.85 -64.90
N ASN A 123 -20.71 23.08 -64.38
CA ASN A 123 -20.99 24.29 -65.16
C ASN A 123 -20.01 24.46 -66.32
N ARG A 124 -18.72 24.11 -66.16
CA ARG A 124 -17.73 24.09 -67.25
C ARG A 124 -18.07 23.02 -68.30
N GLN A 125 -18.46 21.82 -67.87
CA GLN A 125 -18.90 20.74 -68.74
C GLN A 125 -20.18 21.10 -69.51
N GLU A 126 -21.20 21.63 -68.84
CA GLU A 126 -22.43 22.14 -69.45
C GLU A 126 -22.12 23.27 -70.44
N ASN A 127 -21.25 24.22 -70.10
CA ASN A 127 -20.80 25.25 -71.04
C ASN A 127 -20.04 24.67 -72.26
N THR A 128 -19.26 23.59 -72.10
CA THR A 128 -18.68 22.89 -73.26
C THR A 128 -19.73 22.11 -74.05
N ILE A 129 -20.73 21.53 -73.39
CA ILE A 129 -21.84 20.81 -74.03
C ILE A 129 -22.67 21.79 -74.87
N SER A 130 -23.09 22.93 -74.31
CA SER A 130 -23.75 24.01 -75.05
C SER A 130 -22.90 24.52 -76.22
N LYS A 131 -21.57 24.65 -76.06
CA LYS A 131 -20.67 25.00 -77.17
C LYS A 131 -20.51 23.90 -78.22
N THR A 132 -20.67 22.63 -77.87
CA THR A 132 -20.71 21.54 -78.86
C THR A 132 -22.08 21.37 -79.50
N ILE A 133 -23.17 21.72 -78.80
CA ILE A 133 -24.53 21.77 -79.35
C ILE A 133 -24.61 22.92 -80.36
N GLN A 134 -24.20 24.15 -79.98
CA GLN A 134 -24.09 25.27 -80.91
C GLN A 134 -23.24 24.89 -82.13
N LYS A 135 -22.06 24.29 -81.95
CA LYS A 135 -21.24 23.82 -83.08
C LYS A 135 -21.90 22.72 -83.93
N LEU A 136 -22.75 21.88 -83.35
CA LEU A 136 -23.53 20.89 -84.11
C LEU A 136 -24.70 21.54 -84.86
N GLU A 137 -25.24 22.64 -84.35
CA GLU A 137 -26.27 23.46 -85.01
C GLU A 137 -25.62 24.32 -86.12
N ASP A 138 -24.50 25.00 -85.85
CA ASP A 138 -23.66 25.70 -86.84
C ASP A 138 -23.27 24.75 -88.00
N LEU A 139 -22.80 23.53 -87.69
CA LEU A 139 -22.44 22.52 -88.69
C LEU A 139 -23.66 21.94 -89.42
N LYS A 140 -24.86 21.99 -88.83
CA LYS A 140 -26.10 21.52 -89.45
C LYS A 140 -26.71 22.59 -90.36
N GLU A 141 -26.64 23.86 -89.98
CA GLU A 141 -26.94 25.00 -90.85
C GLU A 141 -25.96 25.03 -92.02
N GLN A 142 -24.65 24.83 -91.76
CA GLN A 142 -23.66 24.67 -92.82
C GLN A 142 -23.98 23.45 -93.70
N MET A 143 -24.31 22.28 -93.14
CA MET A 143 -24.69 21.09 -93.91
C MET A 143 -25.89 21.35 -94.83
N ASN A 144 -26.92 22.07 -94.35
CA ASN A 144 -28.07 22.45 -95.18
C ASN A 144 -27.65 23.40 -96.33
N CYS A 145 -26.77 24.37 -96.07
CA CYS A 145 -26.23 25.25 -97.11
C CYS A 145 -25.35 24.49 -98.11
N ASP A 146 -24.52 23.57 -97.63
CA ASP A 146 -23.68 22.70 -98.46
C ASP A 146 -24.53 21.70 -99.27
N GLU A 147 -25.72 21.32 -98.79
CA GLU A 147 -26.73 20.50 -99.50
C GLU A 147 -27.42 21.30 -100.62
N GLU A 148 -27.87 22.53 -100.37
CA GLU A 148 -28.40 23.44 -101.40
C GLU A 148 -27.34 23.77 -102.48
N VAL A 149 -26.08 23.94 -102.06
CA VAL A 149 -24.94 24.12 -102.98
C VAL A 149 -24.69 22.84 -103.77
N LEU A 150 -24.66 21.66 -103.14
CA LEU A 150 -24.53 20.37 -103.82
C LEU A 150 -25.63 20.14 -104.86
N GLU A 151 -26.87 20.49 -104.53
CA GLU A 151 -28.01 20.48 -105.46
C GLU A 151 -27.78 21.36 -106.70
N SER A 152 -27.05 22.48 -106.59
CA SER A 152 -26.67 23.30 -107.74
C SER A 152 -25.51 22.68 -108.54
N TRP A 153 -24.46 22.20 -107.87
CA TRP A 153 -23.29 21.59 -108.53
C TRP A 153 -23.62 20.25 -109.19
N LEU A 154 -24.53 19.45 -108.63
CA LEU A 154 -25.01 18.20 -109.22
C LEU A 154 -25.72 18.43 -110.56
N LYS A 155 -26.37 19.58 -110.77
CA LYS A 155 -27.03 19.90 -112.05
C LYS A 155 -26.00 20.18 -113.17
N GLU A 156 -24.83 20.74 -112.82
CA GLU A 156 -23.74 20.99 -113.76
C GLU A 156 -22.83 19.76 -113.96
N LEU A 157 -22.46 19.07 -112.87
CA LEU A 157 -21.66 17.84 -112.90
C LEU A 157 -22.31 16.73 -113.73
N ASN A 158 -23.64 16.59 -113.70
CA ASN A 158 -24.38 15.59 -114.50
C ASN A 158 -24.15 15.72 -116.03
N ARG A 159 -23.57 16.82 -116.52
CA ARG A 159 -23.14 16.95 -117.94
C ARG A 159 -21.69 16.54 -118.20
N THR A 160 -20.80 16.59 -117.20
CA THR A 160 -19.37 16.27 -117.34
C THR A 160 -18.98 14.91 -116.75
N ASP A 161 -19.77 14.37 -115.83
CA ASP A 161 -19.46 13.13 -115.09
C ASP A 161 -19.56 11.84 -115.90
N ASN A 162 -20.35 11.84 -116.99
CA ASN A 162 -20.74 10.61 -117.70
C ASN A 162 -19.53 9.90 -118.34
N ASP A 163 -18.63 10.65 -118.96
CA ASP A 163 -17.52 10.07 -119.74
C ASP A 163 -16.20 9.99 -118.95
N ALA A 164 -15.88 11.02 -118.16
CA ALA A 164 -14.58 11.11 -117.49
C ALA A 164 -14.52 10.33 -116.17
N LEU A 165 -15.54 10.44 -115.30
CA LEU A 165 -15.48 9.80 -114.00
C LEU A 165 -15.69 8.28 -114.07
N ALA A 166 -16.25 7.70 -115.14
CA ALA A 166 -16.43 6.25 -115.24
C ALA A 166 -15.11 5.46 -115.07
N ILE A 167 -13.99 5.98 -115.60
CA ILE A 167 -12.68 5.32 -115.56
C ILE A 167 -11.97 5.58 -114.22
N GLN A 168 -11.99 6.83 -113.73
CA GLN A 168 -11.38 7.18 -112.45
C GLN A 168 -12.14 6.60 -111.25
N LYS A 169 -13.48 6.45 -111.35
CA LYS A 169 -14.32 5.85 -110.32
C LYS A 169 -13.91 4.42 -110.01
N TYR A 170 -13.50 3.57 -110.96
CA TYR A 170 -13.14 2.18 -110.59
C TYR A 170 -11.84 2.10 -109.78
N ALA A 171 -10.79 2.83 -110.14
CA ALA A 171 -9.56 2.87 -109.35
C ALA A 171 -9.78 3.48 -107.95
N GLN A 172 -10.47 4.63 -107.88
CA GLN A 172 -10.79 5.28 -106.61
C GLN A 172 -11.89 4.56 -105.81
N GLN A 173 -12.69 3.69 -106.43
CA GLN A 173 -13.60 2.80 -105.70
C GLN A 173 -12.86 1.63 -105.08
N ASP A 174 -11.76 1.13 -105.64
CA ASP A 174 -11.04 0.01 -105.04
C ASP A 174 -10.03 0.49 -103.98
N GLU A 175 -9.35 1.63 -104.18
CA GLU A 175 -8.68 2.33 -103.08
C GLU A 175 -9.68 2.85 -102.04
N GLY A 176 -10.83 3.36 -102.46
CA GLY A 176 -11.89 3.85 -101.58
C GLY A 176 -12.60 2.75 -100.79
N LYS A 177 -12.78 1.55 -101.37
CA LYS A 177 -13.23 0.35 -100.65
C LYS A 177 -12.14 -0.15 -99.70
N LEU A 178 -10.87 -0.14 -100.10
CA LEU A 178 -9.76 -0.48 -99.18
C LEU A 178 -9.69 0.49 -98.02
N GLY A 179 -9.79 1.79 -98.27
CA GLY A 179 -9.83 2.86 -97.27
C GLY A 179 -11.08 2.79 -96.38
N ALA A 180 -12.26 2.54 -96.96
CA ALA A 180 -13.48 2.36 -96.20
C ALA A 180 -13.48 1.06 -95.37
N LEU A 181 -12.93 -0.04 -95.89
CA LEU A 181 -12.81 -1.31 -95.17
C LEU A 181 -11.72 -1.24 -94.08
N THR A 182 -10.59 -0.56 -94.33
CA THR A 182 -9.58 -0.33 -93.26
C THR A 182 -10.10 0.64 -92.21
N PHE A 183 -10.75 1.76 -92.59
CA PHE A 183 -11.41 2.65 -91.63
C PHE A 183 -12.56 1.96 -90.89
N GLN A 184 -13.32 1.08 -91.54
CA GLN A 184 -14.38 0.29 -90.88
C GLN A 184 -13.79 -0.79 -89.97
N VAL A 185 -12.68 -1.43 -90.34
CA VAL A 185 -11.92 -2.34 -89.47
C VAL A 185 -11.29 -1.59 -88.30
N GLU A 186 -10.72 -0.40 -88.50
CA GLU A 186 -10.19 0.43 -87.41
C GLU A 186 -11.31 0.95 -86.51
N LYS A 187 -12.43 1.41 -87.06
CA LYS A 187 -13.63 1.82 -86.30
C LYS A 187 -14.20 0.64 -85.50
N LEU A 188 -14.31 -0.55 -86.10
CA LEU A 188 -14.73 -1.77 -85.42
C LEU A 188 -13.67 -2.26 -84.41
N THR A 189 -12.38 -2.03 -84.64
CA THR A 189 -11.29 -2.37 -83.70
C THR A 189 -11.25 -1.39 -82.53
N ILE A 190 -11.49 -0.10 -82.76
CA ILE A 190 -11.66 0.93 -81.72
C ILE A 190 -12.94 0.64 -80.93
N GLN A 191 -14.05 0.32 -81.58
CA GLN A 191 -15.29 -0.08 -80.90
C GLN A 191 -15.12 -1.40 -80.14
N ALA A 192 -14.43 -2.40 -80.68
CA ALA A 192 -14.12 -3.65 -79.99
C ALA A 192 -13.16 -3.42 -78.80
N ASN A 193 -12.19 -2.52 -78.91
CA ASN A 193 -11.32 -2.12 -77.81
C ASN A 193 -12.04 -1.25 -76.77
N GLN A 194 -13.00 -0.42 -77.17
CA GLN A 194 -13.88 0.32 -76.25
C GLN A 194 -14.84 -0.63 -75.53
N LYS A 195 -15.43 -1.60 -76.23
CA LYS A 195 -16.28 -2.64 -75.65
C LYS A 195 -15.50 -3.63 -74.79
N ARG A 196 -14.24 -3.94 -75.14
CA ARG A 196 -13.31 -4.67 -74.27
C ARG A 196 -12.98 -3.86 -73.03
N ARG A 197 -12.57 -2.59 -73.14
CA ARG A 197 -12.33 -1.73 -71.95
C ARG A 197 -13.57 -1.57 -71.08
N ALA A 198 -14.76 -1.46 -71.68
CA ALA A 198 -16.01 -1.46 -70.93
C ALA A 198 -16.22 -2.81 -70.22
N LEU A 199 -16.04 -3.94 -70.90
CA LEU A 199 -16.11 -5.27 -70.29
C LEU A 199 -15.06 -5.46 -69.18
N ASP A 200 -13.82 -4.98 -69.38
CA ASP A 200 -12.73 -5.05 -68.41
C ASP A 200 -13.05 -4.17 -67.19
N ASN A 201 -13.62 -2.98 -67.39
CA ASN A 201 -14.10 -2.10 -66.32
C ASN A 201 -15.26 -2.75 -65.55
N GLU A 202 -16.32 -3.19 -66.23
CA GLU A 202 -17.48 -3.88 -65.64
C GLU A 202 -17.05 -5.17 -64.91
N LEU A 203 -16.04 -5.88 -65.43
CA LEU A 203 -15.41 -7.01 -64.74
C LEU A 203 -14.68 -6.55 -63.47
N THR A 204 -13.91 -5.45 -63.50
CA THR A 204 -13.30 -4.93 -62.27
C THR A 204 -14.34 -4.42 -61.27
N GLU A 205 -15.41 -3.77 -61.72
CA GLU A 205 -16.47 -3.23 -60.87
C GLU A 205 -17.29 -4.36 -60.22
N THR A 206 -17.68 -5.38 -60.98
CA THR A 206 -18.32 -6.59 -60.43
C THR A 206 -17.40 -7.38 -59.51
N LEU A 207 -16.10 -7.46 -59.80
CA LEU A 207 -15.13 -8.15 -58.94
C LEU A 207 -14.86 -7.34 -57.65
N THR A 208 -14.83 -6.00 -57.69
CA THR A 208 -14.80 -5.18 -56.47
C THR A 208 -16.09 -5.30 -55.66
N ALA A 209 -17.26 -5.28 -56.31
CA ALA A 209 -18.54 -5.48 -55.62
C ALA A 209 -18.63 -6.88 -54.98
N GLN A 210 -18.07 -7.90 -55.63
CA GLN A 210 -17.98 -9.24 -55.06
C GLN A 210 -16.99 -9.29 -53.87
N MET A 211 -15.83 -8.62 -53.96
CA MET A 211 -14.92 -8.47 -52.81
C MET A 211 -15.56 -7.71 -51.64
N GLU A 212 -16.40 -6.71 -51.91
CA GLU A 212 -17.18 -5.99 -50.89
C GLU A 212 -18.27 -6.88 -50.27
N LEU A 213 -18.95 -7.70 -51.06
CA LEU A 213 -19.93 -8.69 -50.57
C LEU A 213 -19.27 -9.79 -49.73
N ASP A 214 -18.14 -10.34 -50.18
CA ASP A 214 -17.37 -11.35 -49.44
C ASP A 214 -16.86 -10.77 -48.10
N ARG A 215 -16.37 -9.53 -48.12
CA ARG A 215 -15.94 -8.81 -46.91
C ARG A 215 -17.12 -8.50 -45.99
N ALA A 216 -18.27 -8.10 -46.52
CA ALA A 216 -19.49 -7.92 -45.74
C ALA A 216 -19.97 -9.26 -45.14
N ALA A 217 -19.77 -10.40 -45.82
CA ALA A 217 -20.07 -11.72 -45.30
C ALA A 217 -19.05 -12.20 -44.25
N GLU A 218 -17.78 -11.79 -44.33
CA GLU A 218 -16.79 -11.94 -43.24
C GLU A 218 -17.15 -11.08 -42.03
N ASP A 219 -17.49 -9.80 -42.23
CA ASP A 219 -17.93 -8.89 -41.17
C ASP A 219 -19.22 -9.41 -40.51
N CYS A 220 -20.20 -9.90 -41.27
CA CYS A 220 -21.41 -10.54 -40.74
C CYS A 220 -21.09 -11.81 -39.93
N ARG A 221 -20.13 -12.63 -40.38
CA ARG A 221 -19.67 -13.81 -39.62
C ARG A 221 -18.97 -13.40 -38.31
N ARG A 222 -18.13 -12.36 -38.33
CA ARG A 222 -17.49 -11.82 -37.13
C ARG A 222 -18.51 -11.24 -36.14
N VAL A 223 -19.42 -10.37 -36.60
CA VAL A 223 -20.49 -9.80 -35.78
C VAL A 223 -21.43 -10.89 -35.23
N HIS A 224 -21.65 -11.97 -35.98
CA HIS A 224 -22.40 -13.12 -35.44
C HIS A 224 -21.62 -13.86 -34.33
N GLN A 225 -20.31 -14.05 -34.47
CA GLN A 225 -19.46 -14.63 -33.42
C GLN A 225 -19.42 -13.72 -32.17
N GLU A 226 -19.21 -12.42 -32.34
CA GLU A 226 -19.27 -11.41 -31.28
C GLU A 226 -20.63 -11.44 -30.57
N ARG A 227 -21.74 -11.52 -31.31
CA ARG A 227 -23.10 -11.67 -30.77
C ARG A 227 -23.27 -12.96 -29.97
N GLN A 228 -22.76 -14.10 -30.45
CA GLN A 228 -22.83 -15.37 -29.72
C GLN A 228 -21.98 -15.33 -28.45
N GLU A 229 -20.82 -14.68 -28.47
CA GLU A 229 -19.97 -14.50 -27.30
C GLU A 229 -20.60 -13.54 -26.26
N VAL A 230 -21.26 -12.47 -26.69
CA VAL A 230 -22.06 -11.59 -25.82
C VAL A 230 -23.27 -12.34 -25.23
N ILE A 231 -23.95 -13.19 -26.02
CA ILE A 231 -25.02 -14.07 -25.50
C ILE A 231 -24.46 -15.05 -24.47
N ARG A 232 -23.30 -15.67 -24.72
CA ARG A 232 -22.62 -16.56 -23.78
C ARG A 232 -22.24 -15.84 -22.48
N GLN A 233 -21.80 -14.59 -22.56
CA GLN A 233 -21.52 -13.75 -21.39
C GLN A 233 -22.80 -13.40 -20.61
N TRP A 234 -23.90 -13.10 -21.31
CA TRP A 234 -25.23 -12.89 -20.72
C TRP A 234 -25.79 -14.15 -20.04
N GLU A 235 -25.70 -15.32 -20.67
CA GLU A 235 -26.10 -16.59 -20.07
C GLU A 235 -25.28 -16.90 -18.81
N ASN A 236 -23.97 -16.63 -18.83
CA ASN A 236 -23.12 -16.78 -17.65
C ASN A 236 -23.50 -15.77 -16.55
N ALA A 237 -23.83 -14.51 -16.89
CA ALA A 237 -24.29 -13.53 -15.92
C ALA A 237 -25.62 -13.94 -15.27
N ILE A 238 -26.59 -14.43 -16.06
CA ILE A 238 -27.86 -14.98 -15.56
C ILE A 238 -27.61 -16.19 -14.64
N GLN A 239 -26.73 -17.11 -15.02
CA GLN A 239 -26.39 -18.27 -14.18
C GLN A 239 -25.68 -17.87 -12.87
N GLN A 240 -24.86 -16.82 -12.87
CA GLN A 240 -24.25 -16.29 -11.65
C GLN A 240 -25.28 -15.56 -10.77
N MET A 241 -26.26 -14.87 -11.39
CA MET A 241 -27.40 -14.28 -10.67
C MET A 241 -28.25 -15.36 -10.02
N GLN A 242 -28.69 -16.39 -10.76
CA GLN A 242 -29.44 -17.52 -10.20
C GLN A 242 -28.71 -18.25 -9.07
N LYS A 243 -27.36 -18.35 -9.13
CA LYS A 243 -26.55 -18.89 -8.03
C LYS A 243 -26.52 -17.95 -6.82
N ARG A 244 -26.47 -16.63 -7.03
CA ARG A 244 -26.60 -15.62 -5.95
C ARG A 244 -27.98 -15.67 -5.32
N ASP A 245 -29.03 -15.81 -6.11
CA ASP A 245 -30.42 -15.93 -5.62
C ASP A 245 -30.58 -17.20 -4.77
N GLN A 246 -30.10 -18.35 -5.26
CA GLN A 246 -30.06 -19.61 -4.48
C GLN A 246 -29.22 -19.51 -3.20
N GLN A 247 -28.13 -18.74 -3.21
CA GLN A 247 -27.35 -18.45 -2.00
C GLN A 247 -28.11 -17.54 -1.03
N ILE A 248 -28.85 -16.54 -1.53
CA ILE A 248 -29.70 -15.65 -0.73
C ILE A 248 -30.85 -16.44 -0.11
N ASP A 249 -31.51 -17.32 -0.87
CA ASP A 249 -32.55 -18.23 -0.36
C ASP A 249 -32.00 -19.17 0.70
N HIS A 250 -30.82 -19.77 0.49
CA HIS A 250 -30.18 -20.62 1.50
C HIS A 250 -29.81 -19.82 2.76
N CYS A 251 -29.27 -18.61 2.62
CA CYS A 251 -29.03 -17.72 3.76
C CYS A 251 -30.34 -17.30 4.45
N ALA A 252 -31.43 -17.10 3.73
CA ALA A 252 -32.74 -16.79 4.30
C ALA A 252 -33.32 -17.97 5.09
N LEU A 253 -33.13 -19.21 4.60
CA LEU A 253 -33.46 -20.44 5.33
C LEU A 253 -32.61 -20.58 6.61
N LEU A 254 -31.29 -20.41 6.54
CA LEU A 254 -30.42 -20.41 7.73
C LEU A 254 -30.82 -19.32 8.74
N ILE A 255 -31.17 -18.12 8.26
CA ILE A 255 -31.68 -17.04 9.11
C ILE A 255 -33.05 -17.41 9.73
N ALA A 256 -33.90 -18.16 9.02
CA ALA A 256 -35.16 -18.65 9.55
C ALA A 256 -34.95 -19.75 10.61
N GLU A 257 -34.03 -20.68 10.38
CA GLU A 257 -33.61 -21.71 11.36
C GLU A 257 -33.03 -21.07 12.62
N ILE A 258 -32.08 -20.13 12.49
CA ILE A 258 -31.52 -19.37 13.60
C ILE A 258 -32.61 -18.56 14.34
N LYS A 259 -33.57 -17.96 13.63
CA LYS A 259 -34.73 -17.29 14.27
C LYS A 259 -35.66 -18.28 14.99
N GLN A 260 -35.81 -19.52 14.51
CA GLN A 260 -36.52 -20.56 15.26
C GLN A 260 -35.75 -21.02 16.50
N GLU A 261 -34.42 -21.17 16.41
CA GLU A 261 -33.58 -21.45 17.57
C GLU A 261 -33.63 -20.34 18.62
N ILE A 262 -33.56 -19.07 18.20
CA ILE A 262 -33.69 -17.93 19.09
C ILE A 262 -35.06 -17.97 19.78
N ARG A 263 -36.15 -18.21 19.05
CA ARG A 263 -37.49 -18.38 19.65
C ARG A 263 -37.56 -19.55 20.64
N LYS A 264 -36.96 -20.70 20.33
CA LYS A 264 -36.87 -21.85 21.27
C LYS A 264 -36.08 -21.48 22.53
N LYS A 265 -34.93 -20.82 22.38
CA LYS A 265 -34.08 -20.33 23.48
C LYS A 265 -34.77 -19.24 24.30
N GLU A 266 -35.54 -18.35 23.67
CA GLU A 266 -36.40 -17.36 24.35
C GLU A 266 -37.53 -18.01 25.16
N ILE A 267 -38.17 -19.07 24.65
CA ILE A 267 -39.19 -19.82 25.38
C ILE A 267 -38.56 -20.48 26.61
N VAL A 268 -37.43 -21.18 26.45
CA VAL A 268 -36.69 -21.76 27.58
C VAL A 268 -36.22 -20.69 28.57
N LEU A 269 -35.78 -19.50 28.12
CA LEU A 269 -35.44 -18.39 29.02
C LEU A 269 -36.68 -17.83 29.75
N LYS A 270 -37.84 -17.75 29.10
CA LYS A 270 -39.12 -17.38 29.74
C LYS A 270 -39.54 -18.44 30.79
N GLU A 271 -39.36 -19.72 30.49
CA GLU A 271 -39.60 -20.81 31.44
C GLU A 271 -38.62 -20.77 32.63
N LYS A 272 -37.31 -20.55 32.39
CA LYS A 272 -36.30 -20.46 33.46
C LYS A 272 -36.44 -19.20 34.31
N THR A 273 -36.86 -18.07 33.73
CA THR A 273 -37.18 -16.85 34.50
C THR A 273 -38.48 -16.98 35.27
N ALA A 274 -39.52 -17.60 34.70
CA ALA A 274 -40.76 -17.92 35.43
C ALA A 274 -40.50 -18.91 36.58
N PHE A 275 -39.65 -19.92 36.36
CA PHE A 275 -39.20 -20.85 37.40
C PHE A 275 -38.40 -20.11 38.49
N LEU A 276 -37.47 -19.22 38.13
CA LEU A 276 -36.72 -18.41 39.10
C LEU A 276 -37.63 -17.47 39.91
N VAL A 277 -38.65 -16.87 39.29
CA VAL A 277 -39.68 -16.08 39.99
C VAL A 277 -40.50 -16.96 40.93
N ASN A 278 -40.89 -18.17 40.50
CA ASN A 278 -41.60 -19.12 41.36
C ASN A 278 -40.73 -19.57 42.55
N GLU A 279 -39.46 -19.88 42.33
CA GLU A 279 -38.53 -20.30 43.39
C GLU A 279 -38.15 -19.15 44.33
N THR A 280 -38.04 -17.92 43.84
CA THR A 280 -37.85 -16.76 44.74
C THR A 280 -39.11 -16.45 45.54
N LEU A 281 -40.31 -16.61 44.99
CA LEU A 281 -41.56 -16.53 45.75
C LEU A 281 -41.69 -17.67 46.78
N ASN A 282 -41.34 -18.91 46.41
CA ASN A 282 -41.26 -20.06 47.32
C ASN A 282 -40.28 -19.78 48.46
N ASN A 283 -39.09 -19.27 48.17
CA ASN A 283 -38.10 -18.89 49.18
C ASN A 283 -38.62 -17.77 50.10
N MET A 284 -39.26 -16.72 49.56
CA MET A 284 -39.91 -15.69 50.38
C MET A 284 -41.05 -16.26 51.25
N GLU A 285 -41.76 -17.30 50.79
CA GLU A 285 -42.71 -18.02 51.64
C GLU A 285 -42.02 -18.86 52.71
N TYR A 286 -40.92 -19.55 52.39
CA TYR A 286 -40.14 -20.30 53.38
C TYR A 286 -39.50 -19.37 54.42
N GLU A 287 -38.96 -18.21 54.05
CA GLU A 287 -38.50 -17.17 54.96
C GLU A 287 -39.62 -16.66 55.88
N LYS A 288 -40.84 -16.45 55.36
CA LYS A 288 -42.02 -16.11 56.18
C LYS A 288 -42.41 -17.24 57.13
N LYS A 289 -42.36 -18.50 56.67
CA LYS A 289 -42.66 -19.70 57.46
C LYS A 289 -41.62 -19.88 58.58
N ILE A 290 -40.33 -19.76 58.26
CA ILE A 290 -39.17 -19.75 59.20
C ILE A 290 -39.34 -18.61 60.20
N SER A 291 -39.53 -17.37 59.76
CA SER A 291 -39.79 -16.21 60.64
C SER A 291 -40.97 -16.45 61.60
N SER A 292 -42.03 -17.14 61.14
CA SER A 292 -43.17 -17.50 61.98
C SER A 292 -42.85 -18.61 62.99
N ALA A 293 -41.98 -19.54 62.61
CA ALA A 293 -41.49 -20.63 63.45
C ALA A 293 -40.49 -20.12 64.50
N GLU A 294 -39.58 -19.21 64.15
CA GLU A 294 -38.69 -18.51 65.08
C GLU A 294 -39.48 -17.69 66.10
N ARG A 295 -40.51 -16.95 65.67
CA ARG A 295 -41.43 -16.25 66.59
C ARG A 295 -42.28 -17.19 67.46
N LYS A 296 -42.44 -18.47 67.08
CA LYS A 296 -43.05 -19.49 67.95
C LYS A 296 -42.00 -20.08 68.90
N ALA A 297 -40.82 -20.43 68.41
CA ALA A 297 -39.71 -20.98 69.18
C ALA A 297 -39.23 -19.99 70.26
N ASN A 298 -39.11 -18.70 69.95
CA ASN A 298 -38.76 -17.67 70.93
C ASN A 298 -39.85 -17.48 71.99
N ARG A 299 -41.14 -17.57 71.62
CA ARG A 299 -42.23 -17.58 72.61
C ARG A 299 -42.17 -18.81 73.52
N LEU A 300 -42.06 -20.01 72.94
CA LEU A 300 -41.89 -21.27 73.68
C LEU A 300 -40.62 -21.26 74.56
N ARG A 301 -39.54 -20.60 74.13
CA ARG A 301 -38.30 -20.44 74.91
C ARG A 301 -38.47 -19.48 76.09
N ILE A 302 -39.18 -18.38 75.91
CA ILE A 302 -39.55 -17.45 77.00
C ILE A 302 -40.53 -18.13 77.96
N GLU A 303 -41.55 -18.82 77.45
CA GLU A 303 -42.51 -19.60 78.23
C GLU A 303 -41.76 -20.67 79.06
N TYR A 304 -40.88 -21.46 78.43
CA TYR A 304 -40.02 -22.42 79.14
C TYR A 304 -39.15 -21.75 80.21
N GLN A 305 -38.51 -20.59 79.92
CA GLN A 305 -37.75 -19.84 80.93
C GLN A 305 -38.62 -19.37 82.10
N THR A 306 -39.86 -18.93 81.85
CA THR A 306 -40.79 -18.56 82.94
C THR A 306 -41.26 -19.78 83.75
N GLN A 307 -41.49 -20.93 83.10
CA GLN A 307 -41.88 -22.15 83.81
C GLN A 307 -40.72 -22.77 84.59
N GLU A 308 -39.48 -22.68 84.08
CA GLU A 308 -38.29 -23.10 84.83
C GLU A 308 -38.04 -22.16 86.02
N ALA A 309 -38.24 -20.85 85.87
CA ALA A 309 -38.19 -19.91 87.00
C ALA A 309 -39.29 -20.17 88.04
N ASN A 310 -40.50 -20.57 87.61
CA ASN A 310 -41.57 -21.02 88.51
C ASN A 310 -41.21 -22.36 89.19
N ARG A 311 -40.59 -23.29 88.46
CA ARG A 311 -40.13 -24.59 88.99
C ARG A 311 -39.05 -24.41 90.06
N VAL A 312 -38.12 -23.48 89.85
CA VAL A 312 -37.11 -23.11 90.85
C VAL A 312 -37.77 -22.49 92.08
N ARG A 313 -38.66 -21.51 91.94
CA ARG A 313 -39.41 -20.93 93.08
C ARG A 313 -40.18 -21.97 93.88
N LEU A 314 -40.90 -22.86 93.20
CA LEU A 314 -41.63 -23.96 93.85
C LEU A 314 -40.70 -24.97 94.51
N GLN A 315 -39.47 -25.16 93.99
CA GLN A 315 -38.44 -25.96 94.65
C GLN A 315 -37.89 -25.24 95.89
N ASP A 316 -37.62 -23.94 95.82
CA ASP A 316 -37.19 -23.12 96.96
C ASP A 316 -38.25 -23.14 98.08
N GLU A 317 -39.54 -23.03 97.72
CA GLU A 317 -40.68 -23.15 98.64
C GLU A 317 -40.77 -24.57 99.24
N LEU A 318 -40.54 -25.63 98.46
CA LEU A 318 -40.57 -27.01 98.93
C LEU A 318 -39.36 -27.31 99.84
N GLU A 319 -38.17 -26.79 99.54
CA GLU A 319 -36.99 -26.91 100.38
C GLU A 319 -37.13 -26.10 101.68
N ALA A 320 -37.74 -24.91 101.63
CA ALA A 320 -38.14 -24.16 102.82
C ALA A 320 -39.14 -24.95 103.68
N LEU A 321 -40.24 -25.45 103.09
CA LEU A 321 -41.22 -26.29 103.79
C LEU A 321 -40.57 -27.55 104.37
N LYS A 322 -39.72 -28.24 103.61
CA LYS A 322 -38.96 -29.40 104.09
C LYS A 322 -38.08 -29.03 105.28
N SER A 323 -37.38 -27.90 105.25
CA SER A 323 -36.58 -27.43 106.40
C SER A 323 -37.44 -27.18 107.65
N THR A 324 -38.69 -26.71 107.50
CA THR A 324 -39.63 -26.60 108.63
C THR A 324 -40.13 -27.96 109.11
N VAL A 325 -40.39 -28.91 108.22
CA VAL A 325 -40.78 -30.28 108.56
C VAL A 325 -39.63 -31.00 109.28
N ASP A 326 -38.41 -30.98 108.74
CA ASP A 326 -37.23 -31.58 109.37
C ASP A 326 -36.94 -30.96 110.75
N ARG A 327 -37.18 -29.64 110.92
CA ARG A 327 -37.09 -28.96 112.22
C ARG A 327 -38.16 -29.45 113.19
N THR A 328 -39.43 -29.44 112.81
CA THR A 328 -40.52 -29.94 113.67
C THR A 328 -40.40 -31.43 113.99
N ALA A 329 -39.84 -32.24 113.08
CA ALA A 329 -39.52 -33.65 113.33
C ALA A 329 -38.38 -33.80 114.35
N SER A 330 -37.35 -32.95 114.28
CA SER A 330 -36.27 -32.89 115.28
C SER A 330 -36.81 -32.46 116.65
N ASP A 331 -37.67 -31.44 116.69
CA ASP A 331 -38.33 -30.98 117.92
C ASP A 331 -39.21 -32.10 118.53
N LEU A 332 -40.01 -32.80 117.70
CA LEU A 332 -40.87 -33.91 118.12
C LEU A 332 -40.04 -35.10 118.61
N GLU A 333 -38.92 -35.44 117.97
CA GLU A 333 -38.02 -36.49 118.46
C GLU A 333 -37.30 -36.07 119.77
N SER A 334 -36.96 -34.79 119.93
CA SER A 334 -36.46 -34.27 121.21
C SER A 334 -37.51 -34.43 122.33
N LEU A 335 -38.79 -34.20 122.04
CA LEU A 335 -39.90 -34.42 122.96
C LEU A 335 -40.13 -35.92 123.23
N ARG A 336 -39.95 -36.81 122.25
CA ARG A 336 -39.94 -38.27 122.46
C ARG A 336 -38.80 -38.72 123.36
N ILE A 337 -37.61 -38.14 123.22
CA ILE A 337 -36.46 -38.40 124.11
C ILE A 337 -36.78 -37.92 125.54
N GLN A 338 -37.39 -36.74 125.71
CA GLN A 338 -37.86 -36.27 127.01
C GLN A 338 -38.92 -37.21 127.62
N VAL A 339 -39.94 -37.61 126.85
CA VAL A 339 -40.99 -38.54 127.30
C VAL A 339 -40.45 -39.93 127.63
N THR A 340 -39.47 -40.45 126.88
CA THR A 340 -38.85 -41.75 127.20
C THR A 340 -37.93 -41.66 128.42
N ASN A 341 -37.29 -40.52 128.66
CA ASN A 341 -36.55 -40.29 129.91
C ASN A 341 -37.49 -40.17 131.12
N LEU A 342 -38.61 -39.45 131.00
CA LEU A 342 -39.66 -39.42 132.04
C LEU A 342 -40.25 -40.81 132.30
N LYS A 343 -40.48 -41.64 131.27
CA LYS A 343 -40.88 -43.05 131.43
C LYS A 343 -39.83 -43.88 132.17
N LYS A 344 -38.53 -43.70 131.89
CA LYS A 344 -37.43 -44.34 132.65
C LYS A 344 -37.38 -43.88 134.11
N GLU A 345 -37.70 -42.62 134.41
CA GLU A 345 -37.81 -42.14 135.79
C GLU A 345 -39.02 -42.72 136.53
N ILE A 346 -40.17 -42.83 135.86
CA ILE A 346 -41.36 -43.49 136.41
C ILE A 346 -41.04 -44.96 136.71
N GLN A 347 -40.39 -45.68 135.79
CA GLN A 347 -39.94 -47.06 136.01
C GLN A 347 -38.95 -47.18 137.18
N LYS A 348 -37.99 -46.25 137.32
CA LYS A 348 -37.07 -46.20 138.48
C LYS A 348 -37.81 -45.95 139.80
N LYS A 349 -38.86 -45.12 139.80
CA LYS A 349 -39.72 -44.89 140.99
C LYS A 349 -40.59 -46.11 141.32
N GLN A 350 -41.14 -46.79 140.32
CA GLN A 350 -41.90 -48.04 140.51
C GLN A 350 -41.01 -49.18 141.01
N ALA A 351 -39.78 -49.33 140.51
CA ALA A 351 -38.83 -50.32 141.01
C ALA A 351 -38.49 -50.08 142.51
N ARG A 352 -38.32 -48.81 142.92
CA ARG A 352 -38.16 -48.45 144.34
C ARG A 352 -39.40 -48.76 145.19
N LEU A 353 -40.61 -48.57 144.64
CA LEU A 353 -41.85 -48.91 145.32
C LEU A 353 -41.98 -50.42 145.56
N ASN A 354 -41.73 -51.22 144.52
CA ASN A 354 -41.84 -52.68 144.59
C ASN A 354 -40.86 -53.29 145.61
N PHE A 355 -39.62 -52.80 145.66
CA PHE A 355 -38.62 -53.24 146.65
C PHE A 355 -39.08 -53.01 148.11
N ILE A 356 -39.83 -51.93 148.37
CA ILE A 356 -40.41 -51.65 149.69
C ILE A 356 -41.63 -52.55 149.97
N ILE A 357 -42.39 -52.93 148.95
CA ILE A 357 -43.53 -53.85 149.07
C ILE A 357 -43.04 -55.29 149.35
N GLU A 358 -42.04 -55.78 148.62
CA GLU A 358 -41.45 -57.12 148.81
C GLU A 358 -40.82 -57.28 150.21
N GLY A 359 -40.23 -56.20 150.76
CA GLY A 359 -39.75 -56.17 152.14
C GLY A 359 -40.86 -56.30 153.20
N ASN A 360 -42.04 -55.75 152.96
CA ASN A 360 -43.19 -55.88 153.87
C ASN A 360 -43.84 -57.27 153.80
N ILE A 361 -43.95 -57.85 152.61
CA ILE A 361 -44.55 -59.20 152.41
C ILE A 361 -43.74 -60.27 153.16
N ASN A 362 -42.40 -60.22 153.07
CA ASN A 362 -41.51 -61.15 153.77
C ASN A 362 -41.52 -61.02 155.32
N LEU A 363 -42.11 -59.95 155.87
CA LEU A 363 -42.35 -59.78 157.31
C LEU A 363 -43.78 -60.20 157.70
N SER A 364 -44.77 -59.96 156.83
CA SER A 364 -46.14 -60.47 156.95
C SER A 364 -46.17 -62.00 157.05
N ASP A 365 -45.47 -62.68 156.14
CA ASP A 365 -45.71 -64.12 155.94
C ASP A 365 -44.91 -65.00 156.93
N LYS A 366 -44.00 -64.40 157.69
CA LYS A 366 -43.41 -64.98 158.92
C LYS A 366 -44.33 -64.88 160.14
N LEU A 367 -45.37 -64.04 160.09
CA LEU A 367 -46.32 -63.82 161.18
C LEU A 367 -47.59 -64.68 161.01
N LYS A 368 -47.97 -64.98 159.77
CA LYS A 368 -49.13 -65.84 159.42
C LYS A 368 -48.89 -67.36 159.61
N LEU A 369 -47.65 -67.79 159.77
CA LEU A 369 -47.30 -69.23 159.90
C LEU A 369 -47.41 -69.77 161.34
N VAL A 370 -48.04 -69.00 162.25
CA VAL A 370 -48.04 -69.25 163.71
C VAL A 370 -49.47 -69.27 164.30
N THR A 371 -50.51 -68.99 163.51
CA THR A 371 -51.90 -68.83 164.00
C THR A 371 -52.90 -69.67 163.20
N GLU A 372 -53.29 -70.82 163.77
CA GLU A 372 -54.42 -71.69 163.39
C GLU A 372 -54.37 -72.35 161.97
N GLU A 373 -54.61 -73.65 161.75
CA GLU A 373 -55.09 -74.77 162.59
C GLU A 373 -56.41 -74.57 163.36
N THR A 374 -57.56 -74.80 162.69
CA THR A 374 -58.45 -75.97 162.92
C THR A 374 -59.76 -75.90 162.11
N LEU A 375 -60.26 -77.09 161.68
CA LEU A 375 -61.63 -77.59 161.37
C LEU A 375 -62.78 -76.60 160.96
N SER A 376 -63.83 -76.96 160.20
CA SER A 376 -64.39 -78.27 159.80
C SER A 376 -64.74 -78.31 158.27
N SER A 377 -65.34 -79.42 157.79
CA SER A 377 -65.14 -79.89 156.40
C SER A 377 -66.37 -80.12 155.48
N GLU A 378 -67.61 -80.27 155.96
CA GLU A 378 -68.70 -80.77 155.08
C GLU A 378 -69.30 -79.73 154.10
N GLU A 379 -69.46 -78.46 154.50
CA GLU A 379 -70.08 -77.44 153.62
C GLU A 379 -69.16 -76.94 152.48
N LYS A 380 -67.91 -77.41 152.42
CA LYS A 380 -66.93 -77.01 151.39
C LYS A 380 -67.00 -77.84 150.11
N ALA A 381 -67.66 -79.00 150.11
CA ALA A 381 -67.69 -79.90 148.96
C ALA A 381 -68.53 -79.33 147.79
N LEU A 382 -69.79 -78.97 148.03
CA LEU A 382 -70.75 -78.61 146.98
C LEU A 382 -70.33 -77.38 146.15
N ARG A 383 -69.72 -76.36 146.78
CA ARG A 383 -69.23 -75.18 146.05
C ARG A 383 -67.96 -75.41 145.24
N MET A 384 -67.20 -76.46 145.52
CA MET A 384 -66.03 -76.83 144.70
C MET A 384 -66.47 -77.58 143.43
N GLU A 385 -67.53 -78.37 143.53
CA GLU A 385 -68.08 -79.18 142.43
C GLU A 385 -68.77 -78.33 141.35
N GLU A 386 -69.39 -77.21 141.72
CA GLU A 386 -69.97 -76.24 140.77
C GLU A 386 -68.91 -75.48 139.96
N ILE A 387 -67.73 -75.21 140.56
CA ILE A 387 -66.62 -74.51 139.89
C ILE A 387 -65.93 -75.46 138.89
N LEU A 388 -65.64 -76.70 139.29
CA LEU A 388 -65.03 -77.70 138.40
C LEU A 388 -65.86 -77.94 137.12
N LYS A 389 -67.19 -78.07 137.25
CA LYS A 389 -68.11 -78.26 136.11
C LYS A 389 -68.23 -77.06 135.16
N ALA A 390 -67.70 -75.89 135.55
CA ALA A 390 -67.56 -74.73 134.67
C ALA A 390 -66.22 -74.76 133.91
N GLU A 391 -65.12 -75.14 134.57
CA GLU A 391 -63.80 -75.24 133.96
C GLU A 391 -63.70 -76.42 132.97
N GLU A 392 -64.30 -77.58 133.28
CA GLU A 392 -64.36 -78.75 132.39
C GLU A 392 -64.94 -78.42 131.01
N LYS A 393 -66.03 -77.64 130.97
CA LYS A 393 -66.68 -77.23 129.71
C LYS A 393 -65.81 -76.29 128.87
N ALA A 394 -65.10 -75.37 129.51
CA ALA A 394 -64.17 -74.48 128.82
C ALA A 394 -63.00 -75.24 128.17
N VAL A 395 -62.59 -76.37 128.74
CA VAL A 395 -61.60 -77.28 128.14
C VAL A 395 -62.18 -78.02 126.93
N GLU A 396 -63.37 -78.62 127.05
CA GLU A 396 -64.02 -79.32 125.92
C GLU A 396 -64.23 -78.40 124.69
N GLU A 397 -64.65 -77.16 124.89
CA GLU A 397 -64.81 -76.19 123.79
C GLU A 397 -63.49 -75.94 123.05
N LYS A 398 -62.38 -75.80 123.79
CA LYS A 398 -61.05 -75.56 123.19
C LYS A 398 -60.44 -76.80 122.53
N GLU A 399 -60.73 -77.99 123.01
CA GLU A 399 -60.38 -79.22 122.29
C GLU A 399 -61.18 -79.41 121.00
N ASN A 400 -62.44 -78.99 120.97
CA ASN A 400 -63.28 -79.02 119.78
C ASN A 400 -62.80 -78.01 118.73
N GLU A 401 -62.46 -76.78 119.11
CA GLU A 401 -61.78 -75.80 118.24
C GLU A 401 -60.48 -76.37 117.65
N MET A 402 -59.64 -76.99 118.48
CA MET A 402 -58.37 -77.57 118.02
C MET A 402 -58.58 -78.75 117.04
N ARG A 403 -59.62 -79.56 117.22
CA ARG A 403 -60.01 -80.62 116.26
C ARG A 403 -60.45 -80.03 114.93
N GLN A 404 -61.33 -79.03 114.93
CA GLN A 404 -61.80 -78.35 113.71
C GLN A 404 -60.63 -77.71 112.93
N LEU A 405 -59.69 -77.05 113.62
CA LEU A 405 -58.51 -76.46 112.99
C LEU A 405 -57.58 -77.52 112.38
N LYS A 406 -57.40 -78.68 113.03
CA LYS A 406 -56.62 -79.81 112.48
C LYS A 406 -57.28 -80.41 111.23
N GLU A 407 -58.59 -80.54 111.21
CA GLU A 407 -59.32 -80.97 110.00
C GLU A 407 -59.20 -79.96 108.85
N LEU A 408 -59.34 -78.66 109.13
CA LEU A 408 -59.18 -77.60 108.13
C LEU A 408 -57.76 -77.60 107.56
N LEU A 409 -56.74 -77.78 108.40
CA LEU A 409 -55.34 -77.93 107.97
C LEU A 409 -55.16 -79.15 107.06
N PHE A 410 -55.77 -80.30 107.38
CA PHE A 410 -55.68 -81.49 106.54
C PHE A 410 -56.38 -81.28 105.18
N LYS A 411 -57.60 -80.75 105.18
CA LYS A 411 -58.37 -80.42 103.97
C LYS A 411 -57.61 -79.44 103.08
N LYS A 412 -57.02 -78.38 103.66
CA LYS A 412 -56.20 -77.40 102.92
C LYS A 412 -54.88 -77.97 102.39
N ASN A 413 -54.23 -78.90 103.10
CA ASN A 413 -53.07 -79.62 102.56
C ASN A 413 -53.45 -80.57 101.40
N GLN A 414 -54.63 -81.20 101.45
CA GLN A 414 -55.14 -82.01 100.36
C GLN A 414 -55.47 -81.17 99.12
N GLU A 415 -56.14 -80.02 99.30
CA GLU A 415 -56.35 -79.02 98.24
C GLU A 415 -55.02 -78.54 97.64
N LEU A 416 -54.05 -78.18 98.48
CA LEU A 416 -52.72 -77.73 98.03
C LEU A 416 -51.97 -78.80 97.23
N LYS A 417 -52.10 -80.08 97.60
CA LYS A 417 -51.54 -81.19 96.82
C LYS A 417 -52.21 -81.30 95.45
N VAL A 418 -53.54 -81.26 95.39
CA VAL A 418 -54.30 -81.28 94.12
C VAL A 418 -53.93 -80.10 93.22
N GLN A 419 -53.72 -78.90 93.78
CA GLN A 419 -53.28 -77.75 92.97
C GLN A 419 -51.83 -77.90 92.48
N LYS A 420 -50.91 -78.44 93.30
CA LYS A 420 -49.52 -78.74 92.86
C LYS A 420 -49.45 -79.82 91.80
N ASP A 421 -50.36 -80.78 91.80
CA ASP A 421 -50.40 -81.81 90.76
C ASP A 421 -51.04 -81.28 89.46
N LYS A 422 -52.00 -80.34 89.54
CA LYS A 422 -52.48 -79.56 88.38
C LYS A 422 -51.41 -78.62 87.81
N GLU A 423 -50.63 -77.97 88.68
CA GLU A 423 -49.50 -77.10 88.30
C GLU A 423 -48.47 -77.87 87.47
N LYS A 424 -48.12 -79.11 87.86
CA LYS A 424 -47.22 -79.98 87.07
C LYS A 424 -47.81 -80.33 85.70
N VAL A 425 -49.11 -80.63 85.62
CA VAL A 425 -49.78 -80.91 84.34
C VAL A 425 -49.70 -79.68 83.44
N ALA A 426 -50.12 -78.51 83.94
CA ALA A 426 -50.03 -77.25 83.20
C ALA A 426 -48.59 -76.89 82.78
N LEU A 427 -47.58 -77.15 83.63
CA LEU A 427 -46.16 -76.97 83.27
C LEU A 427 -45.74 -77.91 82.14
N SER A 428 -46.16 -79.17 82.15
CA SER A 428 -45.87 -80.13 81.07
C SER A 428 -46.59 -79.79 79.76
N GLU A 429 -47.81 -79.24 79.84
CA GLU A 429 -48.55 -78.71 78.69
C GLU A 429 -47.88 -77.44 78.14
N ILE A 430 -47.42 -76.53 79.00
CA ILE A 430 -46.64 -75.34 78.64
C ILE A 430 -45.31 -75.75 77.98
N GLU A 431 -44.60 -76.75 78.52
CA GLU A 431 -43.40 -77.30 77.87
C GLU A 431 -43.72 -77.92 76.51
N GLY A 432 -44.83 -78.65 76.38
CA GLY A 432 -45.30 -79.19 75.10
C GLY A 432 -45.61 -78.09 74.08
N ALA A 433 -46.31 -77.05 74.52
CA ALA A 433 -46.63 -75.86 73.73
C ALA A 433 -45.38 -75.04 73.36
N GLN A 434 -44.38 -74.94 74.24
CA GLN A 434 -43.09 -74.30 73.92
C GLN A 434 -42.28 -75.14 72.92
N LYS A 435 -42.32 -76.47 73.03
CA LYS A 435 -41.66 -77.38 72.07
C LYS A 435 -42.34 -77.31 70.69
N SER A 436 -43.68 -77.25 70.64
CA SER A 436 -44.40 -77.06 69.38
C SER A 436 -44.21 -75.65 68.81
N LEU A 437 -44.20 -74.60 69.63
CA LEU A 437 -43.88 -73.23 69.23
C LEU A 437 -42.47 -73.14 68.62
N ARG A 438 -41.45 -73.74 69.27
CA ARG A 438 -40.09 -73.79 68.72
C ARG A 438 -40.03 -74.55 67.40
N ASN A 439 -40.75 -75.67 67.27
CA ASN A 439 -40.83 -76.40 66.00
C ASN A 439 -41.53 -75.59 64.90
N LEU A 440 -42.57 -74.82 65.24
CA LEU A 440 -43.23 -73.89 64.33
C LEU A 440 -42.32 -72.71 63.97
N GLN A 441 -41.57 -72.14 64.90
CA GLN A 441 -40.57 -71.09 64.65
C GLN A 441 -39.43 -71.59 63.76
N CYS A 442 -38.89 -72.79 64.00
CA CYS A 442 -37.92 -73.41 63.10
C CYS A 442 -38.49 -73.65 61.70
N ARG A 443 -39.76 -74.03 61.57
CA ARG A 443 -40.44 -74.16 60.28
C ARG A 443 -40.69 -72.80 59.62
N LEU A 444 -41.02 -71.79 60.40
CA LEU A 444 -41.23 -70.41 59.96
C LEU A 444 -39.91 -69.83 59.44
N HIS A 445 -38.80 -69.95 60.18
CA HIS A 445 -37.46 -69.59 59.69
C HIS A 445 -36.99 -70.40 58.49
N ARG A 446 -37.40 -71.66 58.34
CA ARG A 446 -37.14 -72.42 57.10
C ARG A 446 -37.93 -71.86 55.92
N LEU A 447 -39.18 -71.45 56.14
CA LEU A 447 -40.01 -70.78 55.14
C LEU A 447 -39.50 -69.35 54.86
N ASP A 448 -39.00 -68.61 55.84
CA ASP A 448 -38.33 -67.32 55.65
C ASP A 448 -37.08 -67.51 54.76
N ALA A 449 -36.26 -68.52 55.04
CA ALA A 449 -35.07 -68.82 54.24
C ALA A 449 -35.42 -69.35 52.82
N GLU A 450 -36.56 -70.02 52.65
CA GLU A 450 -37.11 -70.37 51.34
C GLU A 450 -37.67 -69.13 50.62
N LEU A 451 -38.33 -68.21 51.32
CA LEU A 451 -38.84 -66.94 50.81
C LEU A 451 -37.71 -65.98 50.42
N PHE A 452 -36.63 -65.88 51.21
CA PHE A 452 -35.45 -65.09 50.84
C PHE A 452 -34.77 -65.67 49.59
N LYS A 453 -34.64 -67.00 49.47
CA LYS A 453 -34.15 -67.64 48.24
C LYS A 453 -35.09 -67.45 47.05
N GLN A 454 -36.41 -67.43 47.29
CA GLN A 454 -37.38 -67.08 46.25
C GLN A 454 -37.28 -65.60 45.87
N GLN A 455 -37.06 -64.68 46.81
CA GLN A 455 -36.81 -63.27 46.52
C GLN A 455 -35.49 -63.07 45.77
N GLU A 456 -34.40 -63.73 46.17
CA GLU A 456 -33.13 -63.74 45.41
C GLU A 456 -33.34 -64.29 44.00
N LEU A 457 -34.09 -65.38 43.84
CA LEU A 457 -34.37 -65.98 42.54
C LEU A 457 -35.29 -65.11 41.69
N ILE A 458 -36.27 -64.42 42.30
CA ILE A 458 -37.12 -63.40 41.67
C ILE A 458 -36.25 -62.20 41.27
N TYR A 459 -35.42 -61.63 42.14
CA TYR A 459 -34.53 -60.50 41.77
C TYR A 459 -33.53 -60.89 40.66
N ASN A 460 -33.01 -62.12 40.66
CA ASN A 460 -32.17 -62.61 39.56
C ASN A 460 -32.97 -62.82 38.27
N GLN A 461 -34.21 -63.30 38.36
CA GLN A 461 -35.12 -63.40 37.21
C GLN A 461 -35.56 -62.03 36.72
N ASP A 462 -35.89 -61.07 37.58
CA ASP A 462 -36.23 -59.68 37.26
C ASP A 462 -35.04 -58.94 36.66
N PHE A 463 -33.81 -59.17 37.14
CA PHE A 463 -32.61 -58.63 36.51
C PHE A 463 -32.38 -59.25 35.12
N TYR A 464 -32.61 -60.55 34.96
CA TYR A 464 -32.53 -61.23 33.67
C TYR A 464 -33.64 -60.79 32.70
N ILE A 465 -34.87 -60.61 33.20
CA ILE A 465 -36.05 -60.10 32.50
C ILE A 465 -35.80 -58.65 32.11
N GLN A 466 -35.30 -57.78 32.99
CA GLN A 466 -34.90 -56.41 32.63
C GLN A 466 -33.77 -56.40 31.60
N ARG A 467 -32.79 -57.33 31.68
CA ARG A 467 -31.73 -57.43 30.67
C ARG A 467 -32.26 -57.95 29.32
N ILE A 468 -33.28 -58.80 29.34
CA ILE A 468 -34.01 -59.23 28.14
C ILE A 468 -34.90 -58.09 27.62
N GLN A 469 -35.71 -57.43 28.43
CA GLN A 469 -36.56 -56.29 28.08
C GLN A 469 -35.73 -55.16 27.48
N ARG A 470 -34.63 -54.74 28.10
CA ARG A 470 -33.71 -53.73 27.51
C ARG A 470 -33.08 -54.20 26.19
N ARG A 471 -33.03 -55.52 25.92
CA ARG A 471 -32.63 -56.08 24.62
C ARG A 471 -33.82 -56.23 23.65
N LEU A 472 -35.03 -56.45 24.15
CA LEU A 472 -36.28 -56.57 23.40
C LEU A 472 -36.73 -55.20 22.92
N SER A 473 -36.89 -54.22 23.82
CA SER A 473 -37.01 -52.78 23.50
C SER A 473 -35.99 -52.34 22.44
N ARG A 474 -34.69 -52.65 22.61
CA ARG A 474 -33.65 -52.35 21.61
C ARG A 474 -33.77 -53.10 20.27
N LEU A 475 -34.49 -54.22 20.21
CA LEU A 475 -34.81 -54.95 18.98
C LEU A 475 -36.16 -54.53 18.37
N GLU A 476 -37.08 -54.02 19.18
CA GLU A 476 -38.42 -53.51 18.82
C GLU A 476 -38.39 -52.02 18.41
N GLY A 477 -37.29 -51.31 18.72
CA GLY A 477 -37.04 -49.92 18.31
C GLY A 477 -37.02 -48.89 19.45
N GLU A 478 -37.32 -49.32 20.68
CA GLU A 478 -37.14 -48.55 21.91
C GLU A 478 -35.66 -48.53 22.33
N VAL A 479 -34.92 -47.62 21.73
CA VAL A 479 -33.57 -47.22 22.17
C VAL A 479 -33.68 -46.20 23.31
N ASN A 480 -32.63 -46.05 24.15
CA ASN A 480 -32.54 -44.96 25.13
C ASN A 480 -32.77 -43.61 24.41
N SER A 481 -33.36 -42.60 25.08
CA SER A 481 -33.60 -41.26 24.50
C SER A 481 -32.40 -40.73 23.73
N ASP A 482 -31.23 -40.77 24.36
CA ASP A 482 -29.98 -40.21 23.86
C ASP A 482 -29.42 -41.05 22.70
N GLU A 483 -29.52 -42.38 22.78
CA GLU A 483 -29.14 -43.31 21.70
C GLU A 483 -30.08 -43.15 20.49
N LYS A 484 -31.37 -42.88 20.73
CA LYS A 484 -32.39 -42.62 19.72
C LYS A 484 -32.17 -41.25 19.07
N GLU A 485 -31.92 -40.19 19.83
CA GLU A 485 -31.60 -38.86 19.29
C GLU A 485 -30.32 -38.89 18.45
N ILE A 486 -29.27 -39.60 18.89
CA ILE A 486 -28.05 -39.81 18.10
C ILE A 486 -28.35 -40.58 16.80
N LEU A 487 -29.18 -41.62 16.84
CA LEU A 487 -29.56 -42.39 15.64
C LEU A 487 -30.50 -41.61 14.71
N GLU A 488 -31.43 -40.82 15.24
CA GLU A 488 -32.32 -39.94 14.46
C GLU A 488 -31.54 -38.79 13.83
N ALA A 489 -30.57 -38.20 14.55
CA ALA A 489 -29.61 -37.26 13.99
C ALA A 489 -28.76 -37.91 12.88
N LYS A 490 -28.26 -39.14 13.08
CA LYS A 490 -27.52 -39.88 12.05
C LYS A 490 -28.38 -40.20 10.83
N VAL A 491 -29.65 -40.54 11.04
CA VAL A 491 -30.63 -40.74 9.95
C VAL A 491 -30.98 -39.41 9.26
N ALA A 492 -31.01 -38.29 9.97
CA ALA A 492 -31.20 -36.96 9.38
C ALA A 492 -29.99 -36.52 8.56
N GLU A 493 -28.75 -36.75 9.04
CA GLU A 493 -27.52 -36.55 8.27
C GLU A 493 -27.47 -37.45 7.02
N LEU A 494 -27.81 -38.73 7.15
CA LEU A 494 -27.83 -39.68 6.02
C LEU A 494 -28.95 -39.37 5.02
N LYS A 495 -30.11 -38.88 5.47
CA LYS A 495 -31.17 -38.36 4.58
C LYS A 495 -30.73 -37.07 3.89
N LYS A 496 -30.17 -36.10 4.63
CA LYS A 496 -29.67 -34.84 4.05
C LYS A 496 -28.59 -35.09 3.01
N THR A 497 -27.59 -35.91 3.33
CA THR A 497 -26.55 -36.29 2.36
C THR A 497 -27.11 -37.11 1.20
N LEU A 498 -28.11 -37.96 1.39
CA LEU A 498 -28.82 -38.63 0.28
C LEU A 498 -29.54 -37.62 -0.63
N GLU A 499 -30.26 -36.65 -0.08
CA GLU A 499 -30.91 -35.56 -0.82
C GLU A 499 -29.87 -34.70 -1.56
N GLU A 500 -28.75 -34.34 -0.93
CA GLU A 500 -27.63 -33.65 -1.56
C GLU A 500 -27.03 -34.45 -2.72
N LYS A 501 -26.90 -35.78 -2.59
CA LYS A 501 -26.42 -36.66 -3.66
C LYS A 501 -27.45 -36.86 -4.77
N LYS A 502 -28.77 -36.88 -4.48
CA LYS A 502 -29.84 -36.84 -5.50
C LYS A 502 -29.79 -35.52 -6.26
N ASN A 503 -29.81 -34.39 -5.56
CA ASN A 503 -29.72 -33.06 -6.18
C ASN A 503 -28.47 -32.92 -7.05
N ALA A 504 -27.32 -33.42 -6.59
CA ALA A 504 -26.10 -33.46 -7.40
C ALA A 504 -26.21 -34.40 -8.61
N TYR A 505 -26.87 -35.56 -8.48
CA TYR A 505 -27.15 -36.48 -9.58
C TYR A 505 -28.12 -35.88 -10.61
N ASP A 506 -29.18 -35.20 -10.17
CA ASP A 506 -30.19 -34.58 -11.03
C ASP A 506 -29.60 -33.39 -11.80
N VAL A 507 -28.77 -32.57 -11.13
CA VAL A 507 -27.98 -31.52 -11.78
C VAL A 507 -26.99 -32.12 -12.79
N LEU A 508 -26.28 -33.20 -12.43
CA LEU A 508 -25.35 -33.88 -13.34
C LEU A 508 -26.07 -34.54 -14.52
N GLN A 509 -27.28 -35.09 -14.31
CA GLN A 509 -28.09 -35.69 -15.37
C GLN A 509 -28.70 -34.62 -16.28
N ALA A 510 -29.10 -33.45 -15.74
CA ALA A 510 -29.51 -32.29 -16.53
C ALA A 510 -28.34 -31.77 -17.38
N GLN A 511 -27.14 -31.66 -16.81
CA GLN A 511 -25.91 -31.31 -17.54
C GLN A 511 -25.56 -32.34 -18.61
N TYR A 512 -25.66 -33.65 -18.30
CA TYR A 512 -25.46 -34.73 -19.26
C TYR A 512 -26.45 -34.66 -20.42
N ARG A 513 -27.75 -34.44 -20.14
CA ARG A 513 -28.76 -34.24 -21.19
C ARG A 513 -28.51 -32.99 -22.02
N LYS A 514 -28.04 -31.88 -21.41
CA LYS A 514 -27.63 -30.68 -22.16
C LYS A 514 -26.45 -31.00 -23.09
N LEU A 515 -25.37 -31.59 -22.56
CA LEU A 515 -24.21 -32.01 -23.35
C LEU A 515 -24.59 -33.00 -24.46
N GLN A 516 -25.53 -33.92 -24.23
CA GLN A 516 -26.04 -34.85 -25.24
C GLN A 516 -26.79 -34.12 -26.36
N ASN A 517 -27.58 -33.09 -26.03
CA ASN A 517 -28.26 -32.24 -27.01
C ASN A 517 -27.27 -31.35 -27.77
N ASP A 518 -26.29 -30.76 -27.08
CA ASP A 518 -25.23 -29.94 -27.66
C ASP A 518 -24.39 -30.78 -28.65
N VAL A 519 -24.03 -32.01 -28.30
CA VAL A 519 -23.35 -32.97 -29.18
C VAL A 519 -24.22 -33.35 -30.39
N GLN A 520 -25.55 -33.50 -30.23
CA GLN A 520 -26.44 -33.70 -31.38
C GLN A 520 -26.50 -32.47 -32.28
N PHE A 521 -26.52 -31.26 -31.72
CA PHE A 521 -26.51 -30.01 -32.49
C PHE A 521 -25.19 -29.87 -33.28
N VAL A 522 -24.05 -30.07 -32.62
CA VAL A 522 -22.72 -30.05 -33.24
C VAL A 522 -22.59 -31.12 -34.34
N ARG A 523 -23.15 -32.33 -34.14
CA ARG A 523 -23.20 -33.34 -35.21
C ARG A 523 -24.04 -32.89 -36.42
N ARG A 524 -25.18 -32.20 -36.19
CA ARG A 524 -26.00 -31.64 -37.29
C ARG A 524 -25.30 -30.50 -38.01
N THR A 525 -24.58 -29.62 -37.32
CA THR A 525 -23.80 -28.56 -37.97
C THR A 525 -22.62 -29.14 -38.75
N ILE A 526 -21.89 -30.12 -38.20
CA ILE A 526 -20.82 -30.84 -38.90
C ILE A 526 -21.36 -31.50 -40.18
N HIS A 527 -22.52 -32.16 -40.11
CA HIS A 527 -23.14 -32.79 -41.28
C HIS A 527 -23.46 -31.77 -42.37
N LYS A 528 -24.09 -30.63 -42.02
CA LYS A 528 -24.38 -29.54 -42.96
C LYS A 528 -23.13 -28.94 -43.58
N THR A 529 -22.09 -28.66 -42.79
CA THR A 529 -20.81 -28.20 -43.35
C THR A 529 -20.14 -29.26 -44.23
N GLY A 530 -20.41 -30.55 -43.99
CA GLY A 530 -20.01 -31.66 -44.88
C GLY A 530 -20.78 -31.65 -46.20
N GLU A 531 -22.09 -31.40 -46.17
CA GLU A 531 -22.92 -31.24 -47.38
C GLU A 531 -22.45 -30.01 -48.19
N GLU A 532 -22.30 -28.85 -47.53
CA GLU A 532 -21.79 -27.60 -48.11
C GLU A 532 -20.38 -27.78 -48.73
N THR A 533 -19.44 -28.40 -48.02
CA THR A 533 -18.09 -28.67 -48.56
C THR A 533 -18.13 -29.67 -49.71
N SER A 534 -18.99 -30.70 -49.68
CA SER A 534 -19.14 -31.62 -50.81
C SER A 534 -19.71 -30.93 -52.06
N ALA A 535 -20.67 -30.02 -51.90
CA ALA A 535 -21.22 -29.22 -52.99
C ALA A 535 -20.18 -28.24 -53.56
N LEU A 536 -19.34 -27.63 -52.71
CA LEU A 536 -18.24 -26.79 -53.14
C LEU A 536 -17.14 -27.58 -53.86
N VAL A 537 -16.82 -28.81 -53.44
CA VAL A 537 -15.89 -29.71 -54.15
C VAL A 537 -16.43 -30.05 -55.54
N VAL A 538 -17.70 -30.47 -55.65
CA VAL A 538 -18.34 -30.70 -56.96
C VAL A 538 -18.28 -29.44 -57.83
N LYS A 539 -18.47 -28.25 -57.26
CA LYS A 539 -18.40 -26.99 -58.01
C LYS A 539 -16.97 -26.63 -58.45
N ILE A 540 -15.96 -26.96 -57.65
CA ILE A 540 -14.55 -26.85 -58.02
C ILE A 540 -14.23 -27.79 -59.18
N ASP A 541 -14.73 -29.03 -59.15
CA ASP A 541 -14.52 -30.01 -60.22
C ASP A 541 -15.21 -29.60 -61.55
N GLU A 542 -16.42 -29.05 -61.49
CA GLU A 542 -17.07 -28.41 -62.65
C GLU A 542 -16.21 -27.29 -63.26
N LEU A 543 -15.65 -26.41 -62.42
CA LEU A 543 -14.81 -25.30 -62.85
C LEU A 543 -13.46 -25.79 -63.40
N ASN A 544 -12.89 -26.85 -62.83
CA ASN A 544 -11.69 -27.51 -63.35
C ASN A 544 -11.95 -28.08 -64.76
N LEU A 545 -13.05 -28.78 -64.98
CA LEU A 545 -13.45 -29.29 -66.29
C LEU A 545 -13.69 -28.17 -67.31
N TYR A 546 -14.29 -27.05 -66.89
CA TYR A 546 -14.45 -25.86 -67.74
C TYR A 546 -13.10 -25.23 -68.11
N ASN A 547 -12.18 -25.13 -67.16
CA ASN A 547 -10.82 -24.62 -67.38
C ASN A 547 -10.02 -25.53 -68.31
N GLU A 548 -10.06 -26.86 -68.12
CA GLU A 548 -9.42 -27.83 -69.01
C GLU A 548 -9.94 -27.72 -70.44
N ARG A 549 -11.26 -27.64 -70.62
CA ARG A 549 -11.89 -27.46 -71.94
C ARG A 549 -11.44 -26.14 -72.58
N SER A 550 -11.43 -25.05 -71.82
CA SER A 550 -10.96 -23.74 -72.28
C SER A 550 -9.47 -23.76 -72.68
N ILE A 551 -8.63 -24.50 -71.95
CA ILE A 551 -7.22 -24.74 -72.28
C ILE A 551 -7.07 -25.58 -73.56
N GLN A 552 -7.93 -26.58 -73.78
CA GLN A 552 -7.95 -27.36 -75.02
C GLN A 552 -8.37 -26.50 -76.22
N ASP A 553 -9.41 -25.70 -76.09
CA ASP A 553 -9.89 -24.83 -77.18
C ASP A 553 -8.89 -23.70 -77.49
N LEU A 554 -8.18 -23.18 -76.48
CA LEU A 554 -7.04 -22.28 -76.66
C LEU A 554 -5.82 -22.95 -77.33
N LYS A 555 -5.59 -24.26 -77.12
CA LYS A 555 -4.59 -25.03 -77.88
C LYS A 555 -5.00 -25.18 -79.34
N LYS A 556 -6.27 -25.49 -79.64
CA LYS A 556 -6.80 -25.55 -81.02
C LYS A 556 -6.67 -24.22 -81.74
N ALA A 557 -7.05 -23.11 -81.09
CA ALA A 557 -6.94 -21.76 -81.65
C ALA A 557 -5.47 -21.35 -81.92
N LYS A 558 -4.52 -21.80 -81.09
CA LYS A 558 -3.08 -21.61 -81.34
C LYS A 558 -2.59 -22.39 -82.56
N ALA A 559 -3.01 -23.64 -82.74
CA ALA A 559 -2.69 -24.43 -83.93
C ALA A 559 -3.24 -23.78 -85.20
N LEU A 560 -4.54 -23.47 -85.24
CA LEU A 560 -5.17 -22.79 -86.38
C LEU A 560 -4.49 -21.46 -86.75
N LYS A 561 -4.02 -20.69 -85.76
CA LYS A 561 -3.21 -19.49 -86.00
C LYS A 561 -1.87 -19.82 -86.67
N GLN A 562 -1.20 -20.89 -86.25
CA GLN A 562 0.07 -21.33 -86.85
C GLN A 562 -0.14 -21.79 -88.30
N ASP A 563 -1.20 -22.56 -88.57
CA ASP A 563 -1.58 -23.00 -89.92
C ASP A 563 -1.84 -21.79 -90.83
N MET A 564 -2.70 -20.85 -90.41
CA MET A 564 -2.96 -19.62 -91.19
C MET A 564 -1.71 -18.73 -91.36
N MET A 565 -0.72 -18.81 -90.47
CA MET A 565 0.57 -18.14 -90.66
C MET A 565 1.44 -18.84 -91.72
N VAL A 566 1.35 -20.16 -91.87
CA VAL A 566 1.99 -20.90 -92.97
C VAL A 566 1.32 -20.54 -94.30
N ASP A 567 -0.01 -20.58 -94.38
CA ASP A 567 -0.77 -20.20 -95.59
C ASP A 567 -0.47 -18.77 -96.05
N ASN A 568 -0.43 -17.82 -95.10
CA ASN A 568 -0.09 -16.43 -95.39
C ASN A 568 1.34 -16.28 -95.95
N ASN A 569 2.29 -17.10 -95.48
CA ASN A 569 3.65 -17.13 -96.00
C ASN A 569 3.74 -17.82 -97.38
N LEU A 570 2.94 -18.86 -97.64
CA LEU A 570 2.82 -19.49 -98.96
C LEU A 570 2.27 -18.48 -99.99
N LEU A 571 1.16 -17.81 -99.68
CA LEU A 571 0.57 -16.77 -100.53
C LEU A 571 1.55 -15.60 -100.78
N LYS A 572 2.38 -15.22 -99.80
CA LYS A 572 3.46 -14.23 -100.01
C LYS A 572 4.54 -14.70 -100.98
N LEU A 573 4.86 -16.00 -101.03
CA LEU A 573 5.82 -16.56 -101.98
C LEU A 573 5.22 -16.61 -103.40
N GLU A 574 3.94 -16.93 -103.53
CA GLU A 574 3.21 -16.86 -104.81
C GLU A 574 3.10 -15.43 -105.34
N LEU A 575 2.72 -14.48 -104.48
CA LEU A 575 2.65 -13.05 -104.80
C LEU A 575 4.02 -12.51 -105.25
N LYS A 576 5.13 -12.95 -104.63
CA LYS A 576 6.49 -12.66 -105.12
C LYS A 576 6.72 -13.22 -106.53
N ARG A 577 6.49 -14.51 -106.76
CA ARG A 577 6.63 -15.14 -108.09
C ARG A 577 5.81 -14.42 -109.18
N LEU A 578 4.60 -13.96 -108.84
CA LEU A 578 3.74 -13.18 -109.74
C LEU A 578 4.28 -11.77 -110.00
N LYS A 579 4.87 -11.10 -108.99
CA LYS A 579 5.58 -9.83 -109.18
C LYS A 579 6.84 -9.98 -110.04
N ASP A 580 7.65 -11.00 -109.77
CA ASP A 580 8.89 -11.26 -110.52
C ASP A 580 8.57 -11.54 -112.00
N THR A 581 7.54 -12.37 -112.27
CA THR A 581 7.09 -12.62 -113.65
C THR A 581 6.47 -11.39 -114.32
N LEU A 582 5.81 -10.48 -113.59
CA LEU A 582 5.36 -9.19 -114.12
C LEU A 582 6.53 -8.27 -114.48
N CYS A 583 7.56 -8.17 -113.62
CA CYS A 583 8.75 -7.34 -113.88
C CYS A 583 9.46 -7.79 -115.17
N ASN A 584 9.68 -9.10 -115.32
CA ASN A 584 10.23 -9.71 -116.54
C ASN A 584 9.40 -9.40 -117.80
N LYS A 585 8.08 -9.24 -117.68
CA LYS A 585 7.22 -8.81 -118.80
C LYS A 585 7.37 -7.33 -119.10
N THR A 586 7.46 -6.46 -118.08
CA THR A 586 7.65 -5.02 -118.28
C THR A 586 9.01 -4.69 -118.92
N GLU A 587 10.09 -5.37 -118.51
CA GLU A 587 11.41 -5.24 -119.15
C GLU A 587 11.38 -5.66 -120.63
N LYS A 588 10.62 -6.73 -120.95
CA LYS A 588 10.43 -7.15 -122.33
C LYS A 588 9.60 -6.15 -123.15
N VAL A 589 8.65 -5.43 -122.56
CA VAL A 589 7.93 -4.34 -123.27
C VAL A 589 8.85 -3.14 -123.49
N LEU A 590 9.57 -2.69 -122.46
CA LEU A 590 10.48 -1.54 -122.55
C LEU A 590 11.60 -1.74 -123.59
N SER A 591 12.15 -2.95 -123.69
CA SER A 591 13.16 -3.28 -124.71
C SER A 591 12.59 -3.27 -126.14
N MET A 592 11.35 -3.73 -126.35
CA MET A 592 10.66 -3.61 -127.64
C MET A 592 10.33 -2.15 -128.00
N GLU A 593 9.94 -1.33 -127.02
CA GLU A 593 9.69 0.11 -127.26
C GLU A 593 10.97 0.87 -127.59
N LYS A 594 12.11 0.53 -126.95
CA LYS A 594 13.42 1.08 -127.29
C LYS A 594 13.80 0.78 -128.75
N GLN A 595 13.62 -0.46 -129.19
CA GLN A 595 13.85 -0.86 -130.59
C GLN A 595 12.95 -0.10 -131.57
N ARG A 596 11.67 0.12 -131.24
CA ARG A 596 10.74 0.95 -132.03
C ARG A 596 11.23 2.39 -132.16
N LEU A 597 11.75 2.99 -131.09
CA LEU A 597 12.27 4.36 -131.09
C LEU A 597 13.57 4.48 -131.90
N GLU A 598 14.47 3.49 -131.81
CA GLU A 598 15.70 3.42 -132.60
C GLU A 598 15.41 3.33 -134.10
N LEU A 599 14.45 2.50 -134.51
CA LEU A 599 13.98 2.40 -135.89
C LEU A 599 13.36 3.72 -136.38
N ASN A 600 12.49 4.35 -135.58
CA ASN A 600 11.88 5.64 -135.94
C ASN A 600 12.93 6.75 -136.12
N LYS A 601 13.99 6.77 -135.29
CA LYS A 601 15.10 7.72 -135.44
C LYS A 601 15.87 7.50 -136.74
N ALA A 602 16.20 6.25 -137.08
CA ALA A 602 16.88 5.93 -138.34
C ALA A 602 16.03 6.30 -139.57
N ILE A 603 14.71 6.13 -139.51
CA ILE A 603 13.79 6.59 -140.57
C ILE A 603 13.83 8.12 -140.71
N ALA A 604 13.76 8.87 -139.60
CA ALA A 604 13.82 10.32 -139.62
C ALA A 604 15.14 10.84 -140.22
N GLU A 605 16.28 10.26 -139.82
CA GLU A 605 17.61 10.58 -140.36
C GLU A 605 17.67 10.38 -141.88
N ARG A 606 17.18 9.24 -142.39
CA ARG A 606 17.07 8.99 -143.85
C ARG A 606 16.17 9.99 -144.56
N THR A 607 15.08 10.46 -143.95
CA THR A 607 14.25 11.50 -144.59
C THR A 607 14.96 12.86 -144.67
N GLU A 608 15.85 13.17 -143.74
CA GLU A 608 16.62 14.43 -143.76
C GLU A 608 17.77 14.38 -144.78
N GLU A 609 18.48 13.25 -144.89
CA GLU A 609 19.44 13.01 -145.98
C GLU A 609 18.80 13.27 -147.36
N ILE A 610 17.59 12.75 -147.59
CA ILE A 610 16.85 12.94 -148.85
C ILE A 610 16.49 14.42 -149.08
N LYS A 611 16.11 15.17 -148.03
CA LYS A 611 15.88 16.62 -148.13
C LYS A 611 17.16 17.38 -148.48
N ILE A 612 18.30 17.03 -147.87
CA ILE A 612 19.60 17.64 -148.14
C ILE A 612 20.02 17.37 -149.59
N HIS A 613 19.87 16.13 -150.08
CA HIS A 613 20.13 15.80 -151.49
C HIS A 613 19.22 16.58 -152.45
N LYS A 614 17.94 16.75 -152.12
CA LYS A 614 17.01 17.56 -152.93
C LYS A 614 17.41 19.04 -152.94
N ALA A 615 17.69 19.63 -151.79
CA ALA A 615 18.14 21.02 -151.68
C ALA A 615 19.48 21.27 -152.39
N MET A 616 20.37 20.27 -152.43
CA MET A 616 21.60 20.30 -153.21
C MET A 616 21.33 20.34 -154.71
N LEU A 617 20.40 19.53 -155.23
CA LEU A 617 19.95 19.61 -156.64
C LEU A 617 19.29 20.96 -156.96
N ASP A 618 18.42 21.46 -156.09
CA ASP A 618 17.82 22.80 -156.22
C ASP A 618 18.91 23.90 -156.24
N SER A 619 20.02 23.72 -155.51
CA SER A 619 21.16 24.64 -155.53
C SER A 619 21.97 24.57 -156.83
N GLN A 620 22.10 23.39 -157.45
CA GLN A 620 22.75 23.24 -158.76
C GLN A 620 21.93 23.93 -159.86
N ILE A 621 20.60 23.82 -159.83
CA ILE A 621 19.71 24.55 -160.74
C ILE A 621 19.91 26.07 -160.59
N ARG A 622 19.94 26.58 -159.34
CA ARG A 622 20.23 28.00 -159.07
C ARG A 622 21.62 28.43 -159.56
N LEU A 623 22.64 27.59 -159.48
CA LEU A 623 23.97 27.91 -160.00
C LEU A 623 23.97 28.04 -161.54
N VAL A 624 23.26 27.17 -162.25
CA VAL A 624 23.08 27.29 -163.72
C VAL A 624 22.31 28.56 -164.08
N GLU A 625 21.28 28.93 -163.32
CA GLU A 625 20.60 30.22 -163.49
C GLU A 625 21.51 31.41 -163.16
N GLN A 626 22.39 31.29 -162.15
CA GLN A 626 23.39 32.31 -161.85
C GLN A 626 24.46 32.43 -162.94
N GLU A 627 24.81 31.37 -163.67
CA GLU A 627 25.68 31.49 -164.86
C GLU A 627 24.96 32.18 -166.03
N ARG A 628 23.66 31.90 -166.22
CA ARG A 628 22.80 32.65 -167.17
C ARG A 628 22.77 34.14 -166.83
N GLN A 629 22.63 34.46 -165.53
CA GLN A 629 22.70 35.83 -165.02
C GLN A 629 24.12 36.42 -165.13
N ARG A 630 25.19 35.64 -164.90
CA ARG A 630 26.58 36.10 -164.95
C ARG A 630 26.97 36.56 -166.35
N ARG A 631 26.61 35.82 -167.42
CA ARG A 631 26.80 36.31 -168.80
C ARG A 631 26.03 37.60 -169.09
N SER A 632 24.83 37.74 -168.51
CA SER A 632 24.05 38.98 -168.59
C SER A 632 24.63 40.13 -167.74
N ALA A 633 25.39 39.81 -166.70
CA ALA A 633 26.08 40.77 -165.84
C ALA A 633 27.42 41.20 -166.42
N GLU A 634 28.17 40.31 -167.08
CA GLU A 634 29.39 40.62 -167.85
C GLU A 634 29.08 41.67 -168.94
N PHE A 635 27.94 41.53 -169.62
CA PHE A 635 27.41 42.53 -170.56
C PHE A 635 27.15 43.91 -169.90
N GLN A 636 26.74 43.96 -168.63
CA GLN A 636 26.57 45.20 -167.87
C GLN A 636 27.85 45.69 -167.18
N GLU A 637 28.80 44.82 -166.86
CA GLU A 637 30.03 45.21 -166.16
C GLU A 637 31.00 45.93 -167.11
N CYS A 638 30.95 45.60 -168.41
CA CYS A 638 31.51 46.41 -169.49
C CYS A 638 30.99 47.87 -169.51
N LEU A 639 29.78 48.14 -168.99
CA LEU A 639 29.27 49.50 -168.80
C LEU A 639 29.78 50.09 -167.47
N SER A 640 29.68 49.34 -166.36
CA SER A 640 29.95 49.89 -165.01
C SER A 640 31.44 50.09 -164.66
N LYS A 641 32.37 49.45 -165.38
CA LYS A 641 33.82 49.72 -165.25
C LYS A 641 34.22 51.14 -165.69
N ILE A 642 33.32 51.86 -166.38
CA ILE A 642 33.47 53.28 -166.72
C ILE A 642 33.31 54.18 -165.48
N ASP A 643 32.48 53.80 -164.50
CA ASP A 643 32.10 54.67 -163.36
C ASP A 643 33.08 54.66 -162.17
N LYS A 644 33.61 53.48 -161.81
CA LYS A 644 34.05 53.24 -160.41
C LYS A 644 35.49 53.59 -160.05
N LEU A 645 36.30 54.10 -160.98
CA LEU A 645 37.59 54.75 -160.63
C LEU A 645 37.42 56.05 -159.83
N ARG A 646 36.17 56.54 -159.70
CA ARG A 646 35.75 57.81 -159.12
C ARG A 646 35.81 57.90 -157.58
N CYS A 647 35.71 56.79 -156.84
CA CYS A 647 35.36 56.82 -155.41
C CYS A 647 36.45 56.28 -154.45
N ARG A 648 37.74 56.52 -154.76
CA ARG A 648 38.89 55.96 -154.02
C ARG A 648 39.24 56.67 -152.69
N TYR A 649 38.58 57.77 -152.34
CA TYR A 649 39.20 58.83 -151.53
C TYR A 649 38.96 58.81 -150.01
N GLU A 650 38.07 57.96 -149.49
CA GLU A 650 37.65 57.94 -148.06
C GLU A 650 37.71 56.50 -147.51
N ILE A 651 38.53 56.05 -146.53
CA ILE A 651 39.51 56.70 -145.59
C ILE A 651 38.81 57.69 -144.59
N PHE A 652 39.13 57.86 -143.28
CA PHE A 652 40.38 57.58 -142.53
C PHE A 652 40.35 57.46 -140.95
N THR A 653 39.27 57.68 -140.15
CA THR A 653 39.39 58.31 -138.77
C THR A 653 38.57 57.75 -137.50
N LEU A 654 39.20 57.57 -136.26
CA LEU A 654 38.72 57.71 -134.77
C LEU A 654 38.50 56.47 -133.70
N ALA A 655 38.83 56.49 -132.32
CA ALA A 655 38.52 55.48 -131.13
C ALA A 655 39.06 55.68 -129.56
N MET A 656 38.57 55.03 -128.40
CA MET A 656 39.20 54.83 -126.93
C MET A 656 38.46 54.04 -125.67
N MET A 657 38.99 53.85 -124.36
CA MET A 657 38.57 52.89 -123.17
C MET A 657 38.85 53.15 -121.54
N PRO A 658 38.38 52.34 -120.47
CA PRO A 658 38.47 52.39 -118.89
C PRO A 658 38.98 51.09 -118.03
N PRO A 659 38.77 50.59 -116.69
CA PRO A 659 38.12 50.88 -115.28
C PRO A 659 38.76 50.27 -113.85
N GLU A 660 38.03 49.92 -112.69
CA GLU A 660 38.26 48.93 -111.45
C GLU A 660 38.38 49.24 -109.83
N GLY A 661 38.21 48.28 -108.80
CA GLY A 661 38.35 48.38 -107.23
C GLY A 661 37.89 47.24 -106.12
N GLU A 662 38.20 47.26 -104.75
CA GLU A 662 37.98 46.24 -103.54
C GLU A 662 37.85 46.83 -102.02
N GLU A 663 37.84 46.30 -100.70
CA GLU A 663 37.79 45.08 -99.71
C GLU A 663 37.65 45.57 -98.14
N GLN A 664 37.61 44.99 -96.85
CA GLN A 664 37.40 43.76 -95.93
C GLN A 664 37.26 44.13 -94.34
N LYS A 665 37.26 43.44 -93.10
CA LYS A 665 37.34 42.07 -92.35
C LYS A 665 36.77 42.04 -90.83
N SER A 666 37.17 41.18 -89.81
CA SER A 666 36.52 40.92 -88.42
C SER A 666 37.35 40.29 -87.18
N GLN A 667 36.76 39.94 -85.96
CA GLN A 667 37.35 39.64 -84.57
C GLN A 667 36.58 38.63 -83.56
N ALA A 668 37.19 38.04 -82.45
CA ALA A 668 36.55 37.25 -81.29
C ALA A 668 37.41 37.03 -79.95
N TYR A 669 36.85 36.73 -78.70
CA TYR A 669 37.61 36.27 -77.43
C TYR A 669 36.94 35.71 -76.06
N TYR A 670 36.56 36.53 -75.04
CA TYR A 670 36.73 36.53 -73.52
C TYR A 670 36.23 35.50 -72.42
N VAL A 671 35.49 34.42 -72.66
CA VAL A 671 34.63 33.79 -71.59
C VAL A 671 35.33 33.04 -70.43
N ILE A 672 36.57 32.58 -70.57
CA ILE A 672 37.19 31.58 -69.66
C ILE A 672 37.55 32.13 -68.27
N LYS A 673 37.77 33.44 -68.12
CA LYS A 673 38.36 34.04 -66.91
C LYS A 673 37.46 33.95 -65.64
N ALA A 674 36.14 33.90 -65.81
CA ALA A 674 35.17 34.02 -64.71
C ALA A 674 35.04 32.77 -63.79
N ALA A 675 35.72 31.66 -64.11
CA ALA A 675 35.53 30.39 -63.39
C ALA A 675 36.39 30.23 -62.12
N GLN A 676 37.51 30.97 -62.00
CA GLN A 676 38.53 30.70 -60.96
C GLN A 676 38.24 31.36 -59.61
N GLU A 677 37.56 32.52 -59.60
CA GLU A 677 37.32 33.32 -58.39
C GLU A 677 36.42 32.62 -57.35
N LYS A 678 35.62 31.63 -57.80
CA LYS A 678 34.67 30.90 -56.94
C LYS A 678 35.32 29.99 -55.89
N GLN A 679 36.58 29.59 -56.07
CA GLN A 679 37.24 28.63 -55.16
C GLN A 679 37.93 29.31 -53.97
N ALA A 680 38.25 30.61 -54.05
CA ALA A 680 38.91 31.35 -52.96
C ALA A 680 38.00 31.54 -51.73
N LEU A 681 36.72 31.88 -51.97
CA LEU A 681 35.68 32.14 -50.96
C LEU A 681 35.31 30.92 -50.08
N GLN A 682 35.97 29.78 -50.25
CA GLN A 682 35.73 28.58 -49.44
C GLN A 682 36.86 28.27 -48.45
N GLN A 683 38.00 29.00 -48.48
CA GLN A 683 39.04 28.90 -47.46
C GLN A 683 38.84 29.87 -46.29
N GLU A 684 38.08 30.95 -46.50
CA GLU A 684 37.73 31.93 -45.44
C GLU A 684 36.71 31.39 -44.41
N GLY A 685 36.12 30.21 -44.66
CA GLY A 685 35.20 29.54 -43.73
C GLY A 685 35.94 28.85 -42.57
N ASP A 686 36.98 28.07 -42.89
CA ASP A 686 37.72 27.24 -41.92
C ASP A 686 38.40 28.12 -40.83
N ASP A 687 38.85 29.33 -41.22
CA ASP A 687 39.44 30.34 -40.33
C ASP A 687 38.45 30.96 -39.31
N LEU A 688 37.15 30.71 -39.45
CA LEU A 688 36.12 31.14 -38.49
C LEU A 688 35.82 30.07 -37.44
N GLU A 689 35.84 28.78 -37.79
CA GLU A 689 35.68 27.68 -36.83
C GLU A 689 36.86 27.66 -35.82
N ALA A 690 38.08 27.96 -36.28
CA ALA A 690 39.27 28.10 -35.43
C ALA A 690 39.19 29.21 -34.35
N LYS A 691 38.17 30.08 -34.40
CA LYS A 691 37.92 31.12 -33.36
C LYS A 691 36.93 30.66 -32.29
N ILE A 692 36.09 29.67 -32.57
CA ILE A 692 35.07 29.16 -31.63
C ILE A 692 35.74 28.43 -30.47
N CYS A 693 36.68 27.52 -30.75
CA CYS A 693 37.42 26.72 -29.75
C CYS A 693 38.42 27.49 -28.87
N LYS A 694 38.35 28.82 -28.84
CA LYS A 694 39.02 29.68 -27.85
C LYS A 694 38.03 30.18 -26.78
N ALA A 695 36.82 30.57 -27.17
CA ALA A 695 35.79 31.02 -26.22
C ALA A 695 35.41 29.90 -25.23
N GLU A 696 35.32 28.66 -25.73
CA GLU A 696 35.02 27.43 -24.96
C GLU A 696 36.01 27.17 -23.81
N LYS A 697 37.21 27.78 -23.82
CA LYS A 697 38.24 27.61 -22.78
C LYS A 697 38.23 28.68 -21.70
N GLU A 698 37.80 29.90 -22.03
CA GLU A 698 37.64 30.99 -21.06
C GLU A 698 36.47 30.71 -20.10
N ILE A 699 35.44 30.08 -20.65
CA ILE A 699 34.24 29.58 -19.96
C ILE A 699 34.57 28.65 -18.77
N VAL A 700 35.45 27.66 -18.97
CA VAL A 700 35.81 26.67 -17.94
C VAL A 700 36.57 27.29 -16.75
N ALA A 701 37.18 28.47 -16.93
CA ALA A 701 37.80 29.21 -15.84
C ALA A 701 36.76 29.83 -14.88
N LEU A 702 35.58 30.25 -15.39
CA LEU A 702 34.54 30.92 -14.60
C LEU A 702 33.72 29.97 -13.71
N GLU A 703 33.61 28.69 -14.06
CA GLU A 703 32.93 27.71 -13.20
C GLU A 703 33.73 27.33 -11.94
N ASN A 704 35.07 27.46 -11.97
CA ASN A 704 35.93 27.06 -10.86
C ASN A 704 35.94 28.07 -9.69
N THR A 705 35.85 29.38 -9.96
CA THR A 705 35.70 30.41 -8.91
C THR A 705 34.39 30.26 -8.14
N LEU A 706 33.32 29.87 -8.84
CA LEU A 706 31.98 29.65 -8.28
C LEU A 706 31.96 28.49 -7.26
N ARG A 707 32.84 27.49 -7.38
CA ARG A 707 32.96 26.39 -6.39
C ARG A 707 33.50 26.85 -5.04
N VAL A 708 34.45 27.79 -5.01
CA VAL A 708 35.10 28.25 -3.76
C VAL A 708 34.11 28.98 -2.86
N LEU A 709 33.29 29.87 -3.42
CA LEU A 709 32.26 30.63 -2.68
C LEU A 709 31.18 29.72 -2.06
N ASN A 710 30.87 28.60 -2.72
CA ASN A 710 29.91 27.62 -2.22
C ASN A 710 30.44 26.81 -1.03
N SER A 711 31.76 26.61 -0.92
CA SER A 711 32.39 25.90 0.21
C SER A 711 32.28 26.71 1.52
N CYS A 712 32.62 28.01 1.50
CA CYS A 712 32.51 28.85 2.69
C CYS A 712 31.06 28.96 3.19
N ASN A 713 30.08 28.98 2.28
CA ASN A 713 28.66 28.95 2.60
C ASN A 713 28.17 27.61 3.19
N SER A 714 28.84 26.47 2.94
CA SER A 714 28.44 25.19 3.56
C SER A 714 28.86 25.15 5.05
N ASN A 715 30.04 25.67 5.39
CA ASN A 715 30.52 25.69 6.77
C ASN A 715 29.69 26.61 7.69
N PHE A 716 29.27 27.78 7.20
CA PHE A 716 28.36 28.67 7.97
C PHE A 716 26.96 28.05 8.18
N ARG A 717 26.57 27.05 7.39
CA ARG A 717 25.31 26.30 7.55
C ARG A 717 25.44 25.09 8.48
N ASN A 718 26.67 24.65 8.77
CA ASN A 718 26.92 23.57 9.72
C ASN A 718 27.07 24.06 11.17
N SER A 719 27.40 25.34 11.40
CA SER A 719 27.48 25.90 12.76
C SER A 719 26.12 25.97 13.47
N PHE A 720 25.04 26.30 12.75
CA PHE A 720 23.66 26.37 13.29
C PHE A 720 22.99 25.00 13.52
N LYS A 721 23.73 23.89 13.49
CA LYS A 721 23.21 22.55 13.80
C LYS A 721 23.59 22.11 15.22
N GLU A 722 22.61 22.20 16.13
CA GLU A 722 22.52 21.26 17.24
C GLU A 722 21.48 20.16 16.94
N VAL A 723 21.44 19.10 17.74
CA VAL A 723 21.18 17.74 17.23
C VAL A 723 20.04 16.98 17.95
N THR A 724 19.09 16.53 17.12
CA THR A 724 18.10 15.42 17.29
C THR A 724 17.09 15.40 18.45
N GLU A 725 15.85 15.14 18.06
CA GLU A 725 14.72 14.62 18.86
C GLU A 725 14.96 13.18 19.36
N THR A 726 14.26 12.70 20.42
CA THR A 726 13.60 11.37 20.49
C THR A 726 12.92 11.03 21.84
N SER A 727 11.71 10.43 21.78
CA SER A 727 11.04 9.58 22.82
C SER A 727 10.85 10.14 24.25
N GLU A 728 10.29 9.37 25.19
CA GLU A 728 8.89 8.88 25.25
C GLU A 728 8.41 8.98 26.71
N GLU A 729 7.10 9.16 26.94
CA GLU A 729 6.58 10.06 28.00
C GLU A 729 7.29 11.44 27.99
N ARG A 730 7.75 12.00 26.84
CA ARG A 730 6.96 12.39 25.64
C ARG A 730 5.61 11.67 25.52
N GLU A 731 4.54 12.41 25.84
CA GLU A 731 3.15 11.93 25.96
C GLU A 731 2.96 11.00 27.18
N GLU A 732 2.44 11.42 28.35
CA GLU A 732 1.37 12.41 28.59
C GLU A 732 1.42 13.34 29.86
N ARG A 733 2.56 13.56 30.58
CA ARG A 733 2.72 14.86 31.33
C ARG A 733 3.81 15.81 30.86
N LEU A 734 4.68 15.31 29.97
CA LEU A 734 5.04 15.97 28.71
C LEU A 734 3.81 16.13 27.77
N LYS A 735 2.63 16.35 28.37
CA LYS A 735 1.44 17.07 27.90
C LYS A 735 0.86 17.87 29.08
N LEU A 736 0.40 19.08 28.82
CA LEU A 736 -0.47 19.94 29.64
C LEU A 736 0.04 20.53 30.96
N GLU A 737 1.00 19.96 31.69
CA GLU A 737 1.63 20.70 32.82
C GLU A 737 3.16 20.71 32.84
N GLU A 738 3.84 19.82 32.10
CA GLU A 738 5.10 20.21 31.47
C GLU A 738 4.84 21.30 30.38
N GLU A 739 3.57 21.54 30.02
CA GLU A 739 3.13 22.52 29.02
C GLU A 739 2.26 23.66 29.58
N LYS A 740 1.95 23.64 30.89
CA LYS A 740 1.39 24.79 31.62
C LYS A 740 2.24 25.19 32.80
N ARG A 741 2.59 24.31 33.75
CA ARG A 741 3.53 24.69 34.82
C ARG A 741 4.95 24.87 34.29
N VAL A 742 5.51 23.97 33.49
CA VAL A 742 6.81 24.22 32.82
C VAL A 742 6.69 25.24 31.69
N ALA A 743 5.58 25.39 30.97
CA ALA A 743 5.46 26.56 30.08
C ALA A 743 5.46 27.88 30.86
N ASP A 744 4.81 27.91 32.04
CA ASP A 744 4.69 29.14 32.83
C ASP A 744 5.82 29.34 33.84
N GLU A 745 6.63 28.33 34.13
CA GLU A 745 7.88 28.37 34.90
C GLU A 745 9.12 28.43 34.02
N THR A 746 9.14 27.87 32.81
CA THR A 746 10.14 28.28 31.82
C THR A 746 9.82 29.66 31.29
N TYR A 747 8.56 30.10 31.18
CA TYR A 747 8.29 31.51 30.93
C TYR A 747 8.53 32.36 32.20
N LYS A 748 8.23 31.90 33.45
CA LYS A 748 8.62 32.58 34.73
C LYS A 748 10.10 32.47 35.09
N CYS A 749 10.89 31.62 34.46
CA CYS A 749 12.34 31.72 34.34
C CYS A 749 12.65 32.59 33.12
N LYS A 750 12.57 32.16 31.85
CA LYS A 750 12.94 32.94 30.65
C LYS A 750 12.70 34.47 30.69
N ARG A 751 11.54 35.15 30.77
CA ARG A 751 11.58 36.66 30.94
C ARG A 751 11.97 37.20 32.36
N ARG A 752 12.79 36.42 33.10
CA ARG A 752 13.45 36.46 34.45
C ARG A 752 14.77 35.64 34.37
N GLN A 753 15.18 35.12 33.21
CA GLN A 753 16.38 34.29 33.01
C GLN A 753 17.02 34.50 31.63
N ILE A 754 16.28 34.81 30.56
CA ILE A 754 16.65 35.89 29.63
C ILE A 754 16.96 37.14 30.45
N GLN A 755 16.17 37.40 31.49
CA GLN A 755 16.41 38.47 32.44
C GLN A 755 17.47 38.22 33.50
N GLU A 756 17.49 37.17 34.32
CA GLU A 756 18.68 36.89 35.14
C GLU A 756 19.91 36.68 34.25
N LEU A 757 19.80 36.24 32.99
CA LEU A 757 20.90 36.38 32.03
C LEU A 757 21.19 37.85 31.82
N GLN A 758 20.32 38.70 31.26
CA GLN A 758 20.44 40.18 31.23
C GLN A 758 20.13 40.87 32.57
N GLU A 759 20.89 40.40 33.57
CA GLU A 759 21.11 40.84 34.97
C GLU A 759 22.53 40.42 35.32
N ASN A 760 22.91 39.22 34.88
CA ASN A 760 24.26 38.68 34.72
C ASN A 760 24.83 38.88 33.30
N LEU A 761 24.28 39.81 32.53
CA LEU A 761 24.68 40.21 31.18
C LEU A 761 24.66 41.73 31.23
N GLN A 762 23.66 42.36 31.88
CA GLN A 762 23.87 43.63 32.60
C GLN A 762 25.09 43.60 33.50
N SER A 763 25.12 42.74 34.52
CA SER A 763 26.24 42.70 35.47
C SER A 763 27.44 41.91 34.96
N MET A 764 27.35 41.08 33.89
CA MET A 764 28.58 40.61 33.22
C MET A 764 29.05 41.57 32.13
N GLU A 765 28.26 42.53 31.67
CA GLU A 765 28.71 43.67 30.87
C GLU A 765 29.25 44.77 31.77
N GLN A 766 28.70 44.98 32.96
CA GLN A 766 29.26 45.84 34.01
C GLN A 766 30.45 45.17 34.72
N TYR A 767 30.49 43.84 34.89
CA TYR A 767 31.70 43.11 35.29
C TYR A 767 32.67 42.95 34.12
N LEU A 768 32.26 42.92 32.85
CA LEU A 768 33.18 43.09 31.72
C LEU A 768 33.58 44.54 31.54
N ASP A 769 32.81 45.55 31.96
CA ASP A 769 33.22 46.95 31.92
C ASP A 769 34.16 47.22 33.09
N VAL A 770 33.89 46.66 34.26
CA VAL A 770 34.80 46.68 35.40
C VAL A 770 35.99 45.77 35.15
N ALA A 771 35.88 44.66 34.41
CA ALA A 771 37.02 43.82 34.02
C ALA A 771 37.76 44.36 32.79
N GLU A 772 37.14 45.14 31.90
CA GLU A 772 37.83 45.85 30.81
C GLU A 772 38.42 47.17 31.29
N LYS A 773 37.81 47.85 32.28
CA LYS A 773 38.43 48.96 33.02
C LYS A 773 39.51 48.46 33.96
N GLN A 774 39.35 47.31 34.62
CA GLN A 774 40.45 46.66 35.35
C GLN A 774 41.51 46.10 34.40
N LYS A 775 41.17 45.59 33.21
CA LYS A 775 42.15 45.15 32.20
C LYS A 775 42.85 46.34 31.56
N ALA A 776 42.17 47.47 31.35
CA ALA A 776 42.78 48.73 30.96
C ALA A 776 43.69 49.23 32.09
N LEU A 777 43.22 49.32 33.33
CA LEU A 777 44.05 49.64 34.51
C LEU A 777 45.16 48.61 34.76
N PHE A 778 45.02 47.34 34.36
CA PHE A 778 46.08 46.32 34.41
C PHE A 778 46.94 46.30 33.14
N GLN A 779 46.56 47.01 32.07
CA GLN A 779 47.39 47.27 30.90
C GLN A 779 48.19 48.56 31.13
N GLU A 780 47.57 49.63 31.61
CA GLU A 780 48.21 50.81 32.19
C GLU A 780 49.15 50.39 33.32
N GLN A 781 48.71 49.66 34.36
CA GLN A 781 49.62 49.14 35.38
C GLN A 781 50.64 48.15 34.80
N LYS A 782 50.39 47.45 33.70
CA LYS A 782 51.42 46.59 33.07
C LYS A 782 52.41 47.41 32.24
N GLU A 783 52.01 48.56 31.71
CA GLU A 783 52.84 49.51 31.01
C GLU A 783 53.65 50.32 32.04
N GLU A 784 53.02 50.90 33.07
CA GLU A 784 53.67 51.44 34.28
C GLU A 784 54.63 50.42 34.94
N LYS A 785 54.24 49.14 35.07
CA LYS A 785 55.14 48.11 35.63
C LYS A 785 56.17 47.63 34.62
N GLN A 786 55.96 47.72 33.30
CA GLN A 786 57.00 47.46 32.31
C GLN A 786 58.00 48.61 32.26
N ASP A 787 57.55 49.86 32.36
CA ASP A 787 58.38 51.04 32.48
C ASP A 787 59.12 51.03 33.82
N LEU A 788 58.46 50.71 34.93
CA LEU A 788 59.11 50.49 36.22
C LEU A 788 60.06 49.28 36.19
N ILE A 789 59.82 48.24 35.36
CA ILE A 789 60.78 47.14 35.15
C ILE A 789 61.94 47.58 34.25
N LEU A 790 61.73 48.44 33.25
CA LEU A 790 62.82 49.03 32.46
C LEU A 790 63.67 49.99 33.31
N GLN A 791 63.03 50.69 34.24
CA GLN A 791 63.65 51.62 35.19
C GLN A 791 64.36 50.85 36.32
N LEU A 792 63.74 49.81 36.90
CA LEU A 792 64.41 48.90 37.84
C LEU A 792 65.49 48.04 37.17
N ASN A 793 65.38 47.72 35.88
CA ASN A 793 66.47 47.05 35.15
C ASN A 793 67.64 48.02 34.94
N LYS A 794 67.39 49.30 34.62
CA LYS A 794 68.43 50.35 34.68
C LYS A 794 69.05 50.42 36.07
N ASP A 795 68.24 50.54 37.12
CA ASP A 795 68.72 50.62 38.50
C ASP A 795 69.51 49.36 38.87
N ILE A 796 69.10 48.16 38.42
CA ILE A 796 69.82 46.90 38.64
C ILE A 796 71.16 46.89 37.90
N GLU A 797 71.24 47.35 36.65
CA GLU A 797 72.54 47.54 35.97
C GLU A 797 73.42 48.58 36.69
N GLU A 798 72.85 49.64 37.27
CA GLU A 798 73.57 50.63 38.09
C GLU A 798 73.91 50.14 39.52
N GLN A 799 73.20 49.12 40.03
CA GLN A 799 73.40 48.53 41.36
C GLN A 799 74.30 47.29 41.33
N LYS A 800 74.38 46.53 40.23
CA LYS A 800 75.38 45.45 40.03
C LYS A 800 76.82 45.88 40.39
N PRO A 801 77.36 47.01 39.88
CA PRO A 801 78.70 47.49 40.26
C PRO A 801 78.79 48.09 41.68
N LYS A 802 77.69 48.17 42.43
CA LYS A 802 77.66 48.48 43.88
C LYS A 802 77.60 47.18 44.69
N LEU A 803 76.76 46.21 44.32
CA LEU A 803 76.70 44.89 44.94
C LEU A 803 78.02 44.13 44.80
N GLU A 804 78.68 44.18 43.64
CA GLU A 804 80.04 43.63 43.49
C GLU A 804 81.03 44.27 44.48
N ARG A 805 80.93 45.57 44.73
CA ARG A 805 81.78 46.26 45.70
C ARG A 805 81.50 45.78 47.12
N VAL A 806 80.23 45.62 47.49
CA VAL A 806 79.83 45.08 48.81
C VAL A 806 80.27 43.62 48.96
N ILE A 807 80.10 42.75 47.96
CA ILE A 807 80.59 41.35 48.02
C ILE A 807 82.13 41.31 48.09
N LYS A 808 82.83 42.22 47.38
CA LYS A 808 84.29 42.41 47.50
C LYS A 808 84.72 42.99 48.86
N GLN A 809 83.83 43.66 49.61
CA GLN A 809 84.06 44.09 51.01
C GLN A 809 83.68 43.02 52.04
N CYS A 810 82.53 42.36 51.95
CA CYS A 810 82.12 41.28 52.84
C CYS A 810 83.10 40.11 52.75
N SER A 811 83.52 39.71 51.53
CA SER A 811 84.58 38.71 51.39
C SER A 811 85.95 39.20 51.88
N ARG A 812 86.16 40.52 52.08
CA ARG A 812 87.35 41.08 52.74
C ARG A 812 87.23 40.95 54.25
N LEU A 813 86.11 41.42 54.82
CA LEU A 813 85.78 41.34 56.25
C LEU A 813 85.72 39.89 56.75
N SER A 814 85.15 38.96 55.99
CA SER A 814 85.18 37.53 56.35
C SER A 814 86.60 36.95 56.32
N ARG A 815 87.47 37.42 55.41
CA ARG A 815 88.90 37.05 55.39
C ARG A 815 89.70 37.72 56.51
N GLU A 816 89.33 38.92 56.94
CA GLU A 816 89.91 39.59 58.11
C GLU A 816 89.48 38.88 59.42
N ILE A 817 88.18 38.58 59.58
CA ILE A 817 87.66 37.83 60.73
C ILE A 817 88.26 36.42 60.82
N GLN A 818 88.43 35.72 59.68
CA GLN A 818 89.10 34.40 59.66
C GLN A 818 90.63 34.47 59.81
N SER A 819 91.29 35.59 59.50
CA SER A 819 92.74 35.74 59.74
C SER A 819 93.07 36.30 61.13
N LEU A 820 92.10 36.88 61.84
CA LEU A 820 92.27 37.45 63.17
C LEU A 820 92.05 36.48 64.36
N ARG A 821 91.56 35.24 64.15
CA ARG A 821 91.46 34.22 65.22
C ARG A 821 91.85 32.82 64.73
N GLN A 822 92.82 32.21 65.40
CA GLN A 822 93.44 30.94 64.98
C GLN A 822 92.81 29.65 65.55
N ASN A 823 92.00 29.73 66.61
CA ASN A 823 91.20 28.62 67.13
C ASN A 823 89.88 29.17 67.68
N GLY A 824 88.77 28.88 67.01
CA GLY A 824 87.51 29.61 67.17
C GLY A 824 86.38 28.83 67.83
N THR A 825 86.54 28.41 69.09
CA THR A 825 85.36 28.14 69.93
C THR A 825 84.70 29.46 70.32
N LYS A 826 83.36 29.51 70.18
CA LYS A 826 82.59 30.76 70.03
C LYS A 826 82.40 31.54 71.33
N THR A 827 82.49 32.88 71.24
CA THR A 827 82.25 33.80 72.36
C THR A 827 80.75 34.11 72.52
N GLU A 828 80.40 34.86 73.57
CA GLU A 828 79.01 34.97 74.05
C GLU A 828 78.13 35.81 73.12
N GLU A 829 78.74 36.70 72.34
CA GLU A 829 78.07 37.59 71.39
C GLU A 829 77.48 36.83 70.20
N GLU A 830 78.15 35.76 69.73
CA GLU A 830 77.59 34.87 68.70
C GLU A 830 76.40 34.10 69.25
N ARG A 831 76.47 33.62 70.51
CA ARG A 831 75.33 32.96 71.17
C ARG A 831 74.15 33.90 71.37
N ASP A 832 74.37 35.18 71.67
CA ASP A 832 73.29 36.16 71.78
C ASP A 832 72.73 36.58 70.40
N ILE A 833 73.55 36.62 69.34
CA ILE A 833 73.06 36.76 67.95
C ILE A 833 72.14 35.60 67.60
N ASP A 834 72.60 34.34 67.79
CA ASP A 834 71.79 33.14 67.55
C ASP A 834 70.47 33.16 68.35
N LEU A 835 70.51 33.60 69.62
CA LEU A 835 69.32 33.72 70.48
C LEU A 835 68.39 34.87 70.05
N ARG A 836 68.94 35.95 69.51
CA ARG A 836 68.19 37.11 69.01
C ARG A 836 67.56 36.81 67.64
N GLU A 837 68.21 36.00 66.81
CA GLU A 837 67.65 35.40 65.59
C GLU A 837 66.55 34.38 65.91
N LEU A 838 66.73 33.47 66.88
CA LEU A 838 65.64 32.58 67.30
C LEU A 838 64.44 33.35 67.88
N LYS A 839 64.69 34.44 68.62
CA LYS A 839 63.61 35.29 69.16
C LYS A 839 62.93 36.14 68.09
N SER A 840 63.63 36.62 67.07
CA SER A 840 63.00 37.26 65.92
C SER A 840 62.21 36.23 65.11
N PHE A 841 62.80 35.08 64.77
CA PHE A 841 62.11 34.00 64.05
C PHE A 841 60.84 33.52 64.76
N ASN A 842 60.88 33.30 66.08
CA ASN A 842 59.69 32.90 66.83
C ASN A 842 58.62 34.00 66.86
N ARG A 843 59.00 35.29 66.93
CA ARG A 843 58.06 36.41 66.73
C ARG A 843 57.47 36.40 65.33
N THR A 844 58.28 36.28 64.28
CA THR A 844 57.80 36.23 62.89
C THR A 844 56.88 35.03 62.66
N VAL A 845 57.15 33.86 63.27
CA VAL A 845 56.27 32.69 63.18
C VAL A 845 54.94 32.92 63.92
N ASN A 846 54.96 33.48 65.13
CA ASN A 846 53.72 33.78 65.86
C ASN A 846 52.92 34.90 65.18
N GLN A 847 53.60 35.87 64.56
CA GLN A 847 52.97 36.94 63.79
C GLN A 847 52.37 36.38 62.50
N VAL A 848 53.08 35.55 61.74
CA VAL A 848 52.51 34.82 60.58
C VAL A 848 51.34 33.92 60.99
N ILE A 849 51.36 33.29 62.16
CA ILE A 849 50.22 32.53 62.68
C ILE A 849 49.04 33.46 63.01
N ALA A 850 49.27 34.63 63.60
CA ALA A 850 48.24 35.63 63.84
C ALA A 850 47.67 36.17 62.51
N ASP A 851 48.51 36.58 61.57
CA ASP A 851 48.12 37.07 60.24
C ASP A 851 47.31 36.00 59.47
N VAL A 852 47.69 34.72 59.56
CA VAL A 852 46.95 33.60 58.97
C VAL A 852 45.60 33.37 59.65
N LEU A 853 45.51 33.56 60.97
CA LEU A 853 44.25 33.46 61.72
C LEU A 853 43.31 34.65 61.48
N GLU A 854 43.83 35.88 61.35
CA GLU A 854 43.04 37.06 60.97
C GLU A 854 42.52 36.94 59.52
N THR A 855 43.37 36.49 58.59
CA THR A 855 42.96 36.30 57.18
C THR A 855 42.07 35.08 56.96
N ASN A 856 42.02 34.12 57.89
CA ASN A 856 41.24 32.88 57.76
C ASN A 856 40.50 32.50 59.06
N PRO A 857 39.46 33.27 59.48
CA PRO A 857 38.74 33.03 60.75
C PRO A 857 38.01 31.68 60.85
N GLY A 858 37.89 30.92 59.76
CA GLY A 858 37.42 29.53 59.78
C GLY A 858 38.43 28.52 60.33
N LEU A 859 39.74 28.83 60.28
CA LEU A 859 40.80 27.98 60.84
C LEU A 859 40.95 28.15 62.36
N THR A 860 40.43 29.22 62.94
CA THR A 860 40.55 29.51 64.38
C THR A 860 40.01 28.37 65.24
N ALA A 861 38.89 27.74 64.86
CA ALA A 861 38.30 26.63 65.61
C ALA A 861 39.12 25.34 65.53
N THR A 862 39.73 25.01 64.38
CA THR A 862 40.59 23.82 64.24
C THR A 862 41.94 24.03 64.91
N PHE A 863 42.53 25.23 64.79
CA PHE A 863 43.73 25.59 65.54
C PHE A 863 43.47 25.57 67.06
N GLN A 864 42.36 26.13 67.55
CA GLN A 864 41.96 25.99 68.96
C GLN A 864 41.84 24.51 69.37
N MET A 865 41.25 23.64 68.54
CA MET A 865 41.17 22.21 68.85
C MET A 865 42.56 21.57 68.98
N TYR A 866 43.49 21.84 68.06
CA TYR A 866 44.84 21.26 68.10
C TYR A 866 45.75 21.85 69.19
N PHE A 867 45.61 23.15 69.49
CA PHE A 867 46.31 23.80 70.60
C PHE A 867 45.79 23.29 71.97
N ASN A 868 44.46 23.14 72.11
CA ASN A 868 43.86 22.50 73.29
C ASN A 868 44.24 21.00 73.41
N GLN A 869 44.44 20.28 72.31
CA GLN A 869 44.96 18.90 72.33
C GLN A 869 46.45 18.81 72.70
N SER A 870 47.20 19.91 72.65
CA SER A 870 48.63 19.98 72.97
C SER A 870 48.95 20.81 74.23
N ASN A 871 47.92 21.22 74.99
CA ASN A 871 48.03 22.05 76.20
C ASN A 871 48.80 23.38 75.99
N LEU A 872 48.65 23.98 74.81
CA LEU A 872 49.18 25.31 74.50
C LEU A 872 48.01 26.29 74.33
N GLU A 873 48.12 27.49 74.89
CA GLU A 873 47.13 28.54 74.64
C GLU A 873 47.34 29.09 73.21
N LEU A 874 46.24 29.34 72.49
CA LEU A 874 46.31 29.89 71.14
C LEU A 874 46.88 31.32 71.19
N PRO A 875 47.93 31.66 70.41
CA PRO A 875 48.49 33.01 70.39
C PRO A 875 47.43 34.04 69.99
N THR A 876 47.02 34.85 70.96
CA THR A 876 46.16 36.01 70.71
C THR A 876 47.00 37.10 70.07
N ALA A 877 46.51 37.72 69.01
CA ALA A 877 47.16 38.90 68.44
C ALA A 877 47.18 40.01 69.50
N SER A 878 48.37 40.34 70.02
CA SER A 878 48.58 41.54 70.81
C SER A 878 48.34 42.74 69.90
N ALA A 879 47.25 43.47 70.14
CA ALA A 879 46.76 44.50 69.22
C ALA A 879 47.70 45.72 69.15
N ASP A 880 48.65 45.66 68.22
CA ASP A 880 49.61 46.73 67.92
C ASP A 880 49.72 46.93 66.39
N GLY A 881 48.94 47.89 65.87
CA GLY A 881 49.29 48.66 64.68
C GLY A 881 49.21 48.04 63.27
N SER A 882 48.17 48.46 62.55
CA SER A 882 48.29 49.04 61.18
C SER A 882 48.41 48.14 59.94
N GLN A 883 47.42 48.32 59.05
CA GLN A 883 47.57 48.57 57.60
C GLN A 883 48.04 47.45 56.63
N SER A 884 47.07 47.00 55.82
CA SER A 884 47.07 47.10 54.34
C SER A 884 47.39 45.87 53.46
N SER A 885 46.53 45.72 52.44
CA SER A 885 46.81 45.25 51.06
C SER A 885 46.97 43.75 50.70
N GLN A 886 46.09 43.34 49.77
CA GLN A 886 46.36 42.49 48.58
C GLN A 886 46.58 40.96 48.79
N SER A 887 45.85 40.07 48.09
CA SER A 887 46.12 39.53 46.72
C SER A 887 47.29 38.51 46.71
N THR A 888 47.25 37.29 46.12
CA THR A 888 46.27 36.61 45.22
C THR A 888 46.63 35.12 45.02
N ARG A 889 45.67 34.30 44.52
CA ARG A 889 45.83 33.18 43.53
C ARG A 889 46.53 31.83 43.88
N HIS A 890 45.97 30.76 43.28
CA HIS A 890 46.66 29.56 42.68
C HIS A 890 47.25 28.46 43.63
N THR A 891 47.44 27.15 43.30
CA THR A 891 47.07 26.28 42.12
C THR A 891 47.27 24.75 42.34
N THR A 892 46.51 23.92 41.58
CA THR A 892 46.88 22.63 40.89
C THR A 892 47.15 21.27 41.60
N ARG A 893 46.78 20.21 40.84
CA ARG A 893 47.41 18.86 40.58
C ARG A 893 46.64 17.61 41.04
N SER A 894 46.83 16.40 40.47
CA SER A 894 47.06 15.95 39.06
C SER A 894 47.27 14.41 38.96
N PHE A 895 46.54 13.73 38.06
CA PHE A 895 46.90 12.47 37.36
C PHE A 895 46.23 12.55 35.96
N ARG A 896 46.82 12.36 34.77
CA ARG A 896 47.70 11.32 34.15
C ARG A 896 47.00 9.95 34.02
N ARG A 897 46.98 9.26 32.85
CA ARG A 897 47.91 9.29 31.68
C ARG A 897 47.24 9.05 30.29
N THR A 898 47.90 9.57 29.22
CA THR A 898 48.12 9.00 27.84
C THR A 898 46.93 8.63 26.91
N SER A 899 47.02 8.72 25.56
CA SER A 899 48.17 8.98 24.63
C SER A 899 47.76 9.60 23.27
N SER A 900 48.70 10.34 22.64
CA SER A 900 48.89 10.65 21.19
C SER A 900 47.72 11.26 20.36
N VAL A 901 47.78 12.47 19.78
CA VAL A 901 48.72 13.06 18.75
C VAL A 901 48.49 12.45 17.35
N SER A 902 48.32 13.17 16.23
CA SER A 902 47.96 14.59 15.89
C SER A 902 47.52 14.60 14.39
N SER A 903 47.35 15.65 13.57
CA SER A 903 47.42 17.15 13.57
C SER A 903 46.55 17.63 12.37
N GLN A 904 46.09 18.88 12.13
CA GLN A 904 46.66 20.25 12.16
C GLN A 904 47.66 20.58 11.02
N ALA A 905 47.61 21.75 10.35
CA ALA A 905 46.86 22.99 10.70
C ALA A 905 46.41 23.90 9.51
N SER A 906 45.20 24.50 9.67
CA SER A 906 44.82 25.93 9.51
C SER A 906 45.04 26.74 8.21
N SER A 907 44.05 27.62 7.80
CA SER A 907 44.19 29.06 7.34
C SER A 907 43.91 29.58 5.84
N LEU A 908 43.18 30.62 5.27
CA LEU A 908 42.26 31.82 5.48
C LEU A 908 41.60 32.41 4.16
N LYS A 909 41.28 33.73 4.17
CA LYS A 909 40.77 34.75 3.19
C LYS A 909 41.43 34.73 1.80
N VAL A 910 40.88 35.34 0.73
CA VAL A 910 40.17 36.65 0.59
C VAL A 910 38.92 36.58 -0.35
N VAL A 911 38.12 37.66 -0.36
CA VAL A 911 36.89 37.99 -1.15
C VAL A 911 37.30 38.38 -2.61
N GLU A 912 36.50 38.37 -3.69
CA GLU A 912 35.25 39.12 -4.00
C GLU A 912 34.50 38.63 -5.28
N LEU A 913 33.45 39.35 -5.72
CA LEU A 913 32.41 38.96 -6.70
C LEU A 913 32.82 39.09 -8.18
N THR A 914 32.31 38.20 -9.06
CA THR A 914 31.35 38.53 -10.16
C THR A 914 30.88 37.30 -10.98
N LEU A 915 29.90 37.51 -11.88
CA LEU A 915 29.20 36.57 -12.80
C LEU A 915 29.66 36.82 -14.27
N PRO A 916 29.26 36.07 -15.34
CA PRO A 916 28.57 34.75 -15.47
C PRO A 916 29.09 33.78 -16.61
N LEU A 917 28.50 32.56 -16.71
CA LEU A 917 28.30 31.71 -17.94
C LEU A 917 29.55 31.06 -18.66
N PRO A 918 29.40 30.04 -19.57
CA PRO A 918 28.69 28.75 -19.41
C PRO A 918 29.27 27.49 -20.16
N THR A 919 29.75 26.41 -19.49
CA THR A 919 30.02 25.04 -20.06
C THR A 919 30.91 24.85 -21.32
N PRO A 920 31.81 23.83 -21.41
CA PRO A 920 31.42 22.58 -22.09
C PRO A 920 32.21 21.28 -21.72
N GLU A 921 31.80 20.15 -22.35
CA GLU A 921 32.51 18.86 -22.56
C GLU A 921 32.90 17.99 -21.33
N GLU A 922 32.66 16.67 -21.28
CA GLU A 922 33.12 15.53 -22.12
C GLU A 922 34.64 15.24 -22.03
N ALA A 923 35.12 13.99 -21.93
CA ALA A 923 34.48 12.68 -21.70
C ALA A 923 35.55 11.62 -21.30
N ALA A 924 35.16 10.32 -21.31
CA ALA A 924 36.01 9.13 -21.54
C ALA A 924 36.91 8.58 -20.40
N ALA A 925 37.25 7.28 -20.33
CA ALA A 925 36.65 6.04 -20.90
C ALA A 925 37.38 4.76 -20.37
N VAL A 926 36.98 3.58 -20.90
CA VAL A 926 37.70 2.27 -20.91
C VAL A 926 37.62 1.45 -19.60
N GLY A 927 37.42 0.12 -19.57
CA GLY A 927 37.19 -0.89 -20.64
C GLY A 927 37.60 -2.30 -20.17
N SER A 928 37.59 -3.39 -20.97
CA SER A 928 36.97 -3.69 -22.27
C SER A 928 37.21 -5.16 -22.69
N GLN A 929 36.26 -5.78 -23.44
CA GLN A 929 36.50 -6.85 -24.45
C GLN A 929 37.00 -8.26 -24.00
N PRO A 930 37.12 -9.28 -24.92
CA PRO A 930 36.38 -9.64 -26.16
C PRO A 930 35.93 -11.15 -26.11
N PRO A 931 35.68 -11.96 -27.18
CA PRO A 931 35.57 -11.76 -28.66
C PRO A 931 34.24 -12.40 -29.21
N SER A 932 33.99 -12.90 -30.46
CA SER A 932 34.60 -12.84 -31.82
C SER A 932 33.54 -13.26 -32.89
N ARG A 933 33.50 -12.58 -34.05
CA ARG A 933 33.02 -13.04 -35.41
C ARG A 933 31.56 -13.54 -35.58
N GLY A 934 30.86 -13.23 -36.67
CA GLY A 934 31.11 -12.36 -37.85
C GLY A 934 29.82 -12.21 -38.68
N SER A 935 29.50 -11.05 -39.30
CA SER A 935 29.96 -10.57 -40.63
C SER A 935 29.34 -11.34 -41.81
N THR A 936 28.89 -10.78 -42.95
CA THR A 936 28.65 -9.42 -43.54
C THR A 936 27.87 -9.65 -44.88
N SER A 937 27.18 -8.76 -45.61
CA SER A 937 27.02 -7.28 -45.74
C SER A 937 25.58 -7.01 -46.33
N GLY A 938 25.12 -5.83 -46.78
CA GLY A 938 25.63 -4.45 -46.85
C GLY A 938 25.22 -3.71 -48.16
N ILE A 939 24.96 -2.39 -48.07
CA ILE A 939 25.53 -1.31 -48.93
C ILE A 939 25.11 -1.28 -50.44
N PHE A 940 24.64 -0.17 -51.07
CA PHE A 940 24.55 1.25 -50.67
C PHE A 940 23.53 2.07 -51.52
N LYS A 941 23.20 3.28 -51.04
CA LYS A 941 22.89 4.58 -51.72
C LYS A 941 22.28 4.60 -53.15
N GLY A 942 21.30 5.45 -53.48
CA GLY A 942 20.63 6.54 -52.72
C GLY A 942 20.54 7.87 -53.51
N LYS A 943 20.16 8.97 -52.82
CA LYS A 943 19.94 10.36 -53.32
C LYS A 943 18.64 10.54 -54.15
N LYS A 944 17.72 11.44 -53.73
CA LYS A 944 17.60 12.89 -54.06
C LYS A 944 17.30 13.13 -55.57
N LYS A 945 16.37 14.01 -55.98
CA LYS A 945 15.62 15.03 -55.23
C LYS A 945 14.36 15.49 -56.02
N LEU A 946 13.18 15.42 -55.42
CA LEU A 946 12.10 16.43 -55.43
C LEU A 946 10.98 15.97 -54.47
#